data_AF-A0AAD6XZB2-F1
#
_entry.id   AF-A0AAD6XZB2-F1
#
_cell.length_a   1.000
_cell.length_b   1.000
_cell.length_c   1.000
_cell.angle_alpha   90.00
_cell.angle_beta   90.00
_cell.angle_gamma   90.00
#
_symmetry.space_group_name_H-M   'P 1'
#
loop_
_entity.id
_entity.type
_entity.pdbx_description
1 polymer ?
#
loop_
_entity_poly.entity_id
_entity_poly.type
_entity_poly.pdbx_seq_one_letter_code
_entity_poly.pdbx_strand_id
1 'polypeptide(L)'
;VADDVRVAFADLVAIDGVPANKVVQVFRRIGVALGVKVEGHVSRRSVGRCVAEAGNASKLEFVEATKNASGITLAGDGTSHKNETYESKFATIIQDESDGNKKLQFFLGLQMAANHTSETQRDGWIDTIKQLWEMGHEAGILDSDDAREFWTLVTGFHSDHAADQKKLFGLLEEYKTLCERGLRGEKTVRGMLSPALESFLFKVTHEAMRVAGGSAKWDALSASEKQASIDKSRKQIVRDLGEDEFRKLSPEEQADVDLFLWAGCCMHKELNAFKGGVFGMAQFWAQRGLEAPMKLYNRDNAAALKAVGTEAASRAEDVSTGGAIKLVSLCGAIFRHKDRKRGQQDSLRFFFDLELGFVVSFPDSSNTRFQSHEEGCAVLITYNDLFIKFLTYVRENKGSRTLNHMEKNVFQALHDIPTRHEICAVTLYYLAISYMREIRGHSHAEHNVLRLRDLHERLIAHIEDLIENPDLLLAPDASCETGAMDGKMWERPEAFYAVHRYAPDLPHLRDLLIAFLTAAKETWLRFAEEFSPDGRLAAATFEQIERAWMEVTNDLCESSFGMFRQTAKANPTMTLSQHNARAMYKFNGTSDYLRKLGPGMRAFLRRITRQQDASGDNRRQRIEIATSRQDVALRNIERDRIRLEKVRAARDALDRLAPILTLTALEYAYQLTPKSKDYLTIKVINEQLEWHKTYGAPGMPKLKKDWGSNRDTKYATLKAAVTEARERVPAHEKFGGLQVTGVSTELTKISTYVQTVLYTTEQGWQHIRTNRTNGVKESGEQNRTIRMHGTQSRTVTYALQIVARDNLTISSSAVISCPLHH
;
A
#
# COMPACT_ATOMS: atom_id res chain seq x y z
N VAL A 1 -31.33 25.63 -18.77
CA VAL A 1 -31.63 24.19 -18.58
C VAL A 1 -32.43 24.09 -17.29
N ALA A 2 -33.67 23.60 -17.36
CA ALA A 2 -34.55 23.43 -16.21
C ALA A 2 -33.97 22.39 -15.22
N ASP A 3 -34.33 22.48 -13.94
CA ASP A 3 -33.70 21.65 -12.90
C ASP A 3 -33.94 20.15 -13.11
N ASP A 4 -35.13 19.74 -13.54
CA ASP A 4 -35.42 18.32 -13.85
C ASP A 4 -34.53 17.76 -14.96
N VAL A 5 -34.26 18.56 -16.00
CA VAL A 5 -33.36 18.18 -17.10
C VAL A 5 -31.93 18.02 -16.58
N ARG A 6 -31.52 18.83 -15.60
CA ARG A 6 -30.18 18.75 -15.01
C ARG A 6 -30.02 17.50 -14.16
N VAL A 7 -31.05 17.13 -13.40
CA VAL A 7 -31.09 15.87 -12.66
C VAL A 7 -31.01 14.70 -13.63
N ALA A 8 -31.84 14.68 -14.68
CA ALA A 8 -31.81 13.62 -15.68
C ALA A 8 -30.45 13.51 -16.39
N PHE A 9 -29.74 14.63 -16.59
CA PHE A 9 -28.37 14.60 -17.10
C PHE A 9 -27.38 14.00 -16.10
N ALA A 10 -27.54 14.26 -14.80
CA ALA A 10 -26.72 13.64 -13.77
C ALA A 10 -26.98 12.13 -13.69
N ASP A 11 -28.24 11.70 -13.67
CA ASP A 11 -28.67 10.30 -13.68
C ASP A 11 -28.02 9.53 -14.83
N LEU A 12 -28.23 9.99 -16.07
CA LEU A 12 -27.71 9.31 -17.26
C LEU A 12 -26.18 9.19 -17.24
N VAL A 13 -25.46 10.19 -16.74
CA VAL A 13 -23.99 10.18 -16.76
C VAL A 13 -23.42 9.36 -15.61
N ALA A 14 -23.95 9.51 -14.41
CA ALA A 14 -23.38 8.93 -13.20
C ALA A 14 -23.93 7.53 -12.93
N ILE A 15 -25.23 7.30 -13.09
CA ILE A 15 -25.91 6.04 -12.80
C ILE A 15 -25.79 5.09 -14.00
N ASP A 16 -26.17 5.57 -15.19
CA ASP A 16 -26.29 4.76 -16.41
C ASP A 16 -25.01 4.74 -17.28
N GLY A 17 -23.99 5.53 -16.91
CA GLY A 17 -22.70 5.53 -17.60
C GLY A 17 -22.70 6.13 -19.00
N VAL A 18 -23.70 6.94 -19.36
CA VAL A 18 -23.77 7.63 -20.66
C VAL A 18 -22.66 8.68 -20.75
N PRO A 19 -21.83 8.69 -21.81
CA PRO A 19 -20.83 9.73 -21.98
C PRO A 19 -21.48 11.13 -22.06
N ALA A 20 -20.91 12.12 -21.35
CA ALA A 20 -21.49 13.47 -21.25
C ALA A 20 -21.74 14.17 -22.61
N ASN A 21 -20.96 13.85 -23.65
CA ASN A 21 -21.16 14.37 -25.01
C ASN A 21 -22.24 13.62 -25.81
N LYS A 22 -22.79 12.52 -25.28
CA LYS A 22 -23.82 11.68 -25.90
C LYS A 22 -25.20 11.84 -25.25
N VAL A 23 -25.29 12.42 -24.06
CA VAL A 23 -26.55 12.62 -23.32
C VAL A 23 -27.65 13.25 -24.19
N VAL A 24 -27.37 14.37 -24.86
CA VAL A 24 -28.36 15.04 -25.74
C VAL A 24 -28.77 14.15 -26.92
N GLN A 25 -27.86 13.32 -27.44
CA GLN A 25 -28.17 12.38 -28.52
C GLN A 25 -29.10 11.26 -28.05
N VAL A 26 -28.94 10.80 -26.80
CA VAL A 26 -29.85 9.81 -26.18
C VAL A 26 -31.27 10.36 -26.11
N PHE A 27 -31.46 11.58 -25.59
CA PHE A 27 -32.78 12.22 -25.58
C PHE A 27 -33.38 12.37 -26.97
N ARG A 28 -32.60 12.78 -27.97
CA ARG A 28 -33.09 12.91 -29.35
C ARG A 28 -33.54 11.56 -29.93
N ARG A 29 -32.80 10.47 -29.68
CA ARG A 29 -33.18 9.12 -30.14
C ARG A 29 -34.47 8.64 -29.48
N ILE A 30 -34.60 8.83 -28.17
CA ILE A 30 -35.81 8.47 -27.41
C ILE A 30 -36.99 9.32 -27.88
N GLY A 31 -36.79 10.63 -28.03
CA GLY A 31 -37.82 11.55 -28.53
C GLY A 31 -38.32 11.15 -29.92
N VAL A 32 -37.43 10.85 -30.86
CA VAL A 32 -37.81 10.35 -32.20
C VAL A 32 -38.63 9.06 -32.11
N ALA A 33 -38.21 8.10 -31.28
CA ALA A 33 -38.95 6.85 -31.09
C ALA A 33 -40.35 7.06 -30.50
N LEU A 34 -40.54 8.11 -29.68
CA LEU A 34 -41.81 8.48 -29.07
C LEU A 34 -42.62 9.51 -29.88
N GLY A 35 -42.14 9.93 -31.06
CA GLY A 35 -42.78 10.98 -31.85
C GLY A 35 -42.68 12.39 -31.25
N VAL A 36 -41.79 12.61 -30.27
CA VAL A 36 -41.57 13.88 -29.57
C VAL A 36 -40.32 14.59 -30.12
N LYS A 37 -40.49 15.82 -30.62
CA LYS A 37 -39.39 16.65 -31.08
C LYS A 37 -38.60 17.22 -29.88
N VAL A 38 -37.33 16.87 -29.75
CA VAL A 38 -36.41 17.44 -28.75
C VAL A 38 -35.69 18.66 -29.32
N GLU A 39 -36.03 19.85 -28.83
CA GLU A 39 -35.44 21.11 -29.28
C GLU A 39 -34.21 21.53 -28.44
N GLY A 40 -33.33 22.31 -29.07
CA GLY A 40 -32.13 22.84 -28.43
C GLY A 40 -30.92 21.90 -28.41
N HIS A 41 -29.85 22.40 -27.79
CA HIS A 41 -28.60 21.67 -27.62
C HIS A 41 -27.91 22.09 -26.32
N VAL A 42 -27.38 21.12 -25.57
CA VAL A 42 -26.62 21.37 -24.34
C VAL A 42 -25.18 20.92 -24.56
N SER A 43 -24.23 21.80 -24.24
CA SER A 43 -22.81 21.49 -24.42
C SER A 43 -22.33 20.39 -23.46
N ARG A 44 -21.29 19.65 -23.84
CA ARG A 44 -20.59 18.71 -22.94
C ARG A 44 -20.18 19.37 -21.62
N ARG A 45 -19.73 20.63 -21.67
CA ARG A 45 -19.33 21.41 -20.49
C ARG A 45 -20.52 21.65 -19.56
N SER A 46 -21.68 22.00 -20.10
CA SER A 46 -22.90 22.22 -19.32
C SER A 46 -23.39 20.92 -18.67
N VAL A 47 -23.34 19.79 -19.38
CA VAL A 47 -23.63 18.47 -18.79
C VAL A 47 -22.65 18.15 -17.66
N GLY A 48 -21.35 18.40 -17.87
CA GLY A 48 -20.33 18.21 -16.84
C GLY A 48 -20.59 19.03 -15.57
N ARG A 49 -21.10 20.27 -15.71
CA ARG A 49 -21.52 21.09 -14.57
C ARG A 49 -22.74 20.52 -13.84
N CYS A 50 -23.71 19.96 -14.57
CA CYS A 50 -24.87 19.32 -13.94
C CYS A 50 -24.42 18.16 -13.04
N VAL A 51 -23.45 17.36 -13.49
CA VAL A 51 -22.85 16.26 -12.72
C VAL A 51 -22.05 16.78 -11.52
N ALA A 52 -21.28 17.86 -11.69
CA ALA A 52 -20.51 18.44 -10.58
C ALA A 52 -21.42 19.04 -9.49
N GLU A 53 -22.54 19.65 -9.88
CA GLU A 53 -23.57 20.10 -8.93
C GLU A 53 -24.21 18.92 -8.19
N ALA A 54 -24.44 17.82 -8.89
CA ALA A 54 -24.93 16.57 -8.29
C ALA A 54 -23.93 16.02 -7.25
N GLY A 55 -22.63 16.08 -7.53
CA GLY A 55 -21.59 15.72 -6.57
C GLY A 55 -21.53 16.64 -5.34
N ASN A 56 -21.75 17.95 -5.51
CA ASN A 56 -21.88 18.86 -4.36
C ASN A 56 -23.18 18.62 -3.58
N ALA A 57 -24.26 18.22 -4.23
CA ALA A 57 -25.47 17.79 -3.54
C ALA A 57 -25.20 16.55 -2.67
N SER A 58 -24.40 15.58 -3.14
CA SER A 58 -24.03 14.41 -2.34
C SER A 58 -23.25 14.76 -1.07
N LYS A 59 -22.48 15.86 -1.10
CA LYS A 59 -21.78 16.38 0.08
C LYS A 59 -22.74 17.01 1.07
N LEU A 60 -23.69 17.81 0.59
CA LEU A 60 -24.72 18.41 1.44
C LEU A 60 -25.65 17.37 2.06
N GLU A 61 -26.01 16.34 1.29
CA GLU A 61 -26.82 15.21 1.78
C GLU A 61 -26.17 14.50 2.96
N PHE A 62 -24.86 14.25 2.88
CA PHE A 62 -24.09 13.70 3.99
C PHE A 62 -24.13 14.62 5.22
N VAL A 63 -23.89 15.92 5.05
CA VAL A 63 -23.93 16.90 6.16
C VAL A 63 -25.33 17.03 6.77
N GLU A 64 -26.38 16.96 5.96
CA GLU A 64 -27.75 16.99 6.47
C GLU A 64 -28.07 15.73 7.30
N ALA A 65 -27.58 14.57 6.85
CA ALA A 65 -27.76 13.31 7.56
C ALA A 65 -27.07 13.29 8.95
N THR A 66 -26.00 14.07 9.17
CA THR A 66 -25.33 14.11 10.49
C THR A 66 -26.16 14.78 11.58
N LYS A 67 -27.18 15.59 11.22
CA LYS A 67 -28.01 16.30 12.21
C LYS A 67 -28.75 15.40 13.18
N ASN A 68 -29.15 14.21 12.70
CA ASN A 68 -29.90 13.23 13.48
C ASN A 68 -29.01 12.03 13.86
N ALA A 69 -27.69 12.18 13.79
CA ALA A 69 -26.77 11.08 14.06
C ALA A 69 -26.64 10.81 15.56
N SER A 70 -26.80 9.55 15.96
CA SER A 70 -26.41 9.06 17.28
C SER A 70 -24.98 8.53 17.31
N GLY A 71 -24.42 8.20 16.14
CA GLY A 71 -23.02 7.82 15.97
C GLY A 71 -22.57 7.86 14.51
N ILE A 72 -21.25 7.93 14.30
CA ILE A 72 -20.65 7.91 12.97
C ILE A 72 -19.43 6.99 12.97
N THR A 73 -19.43 6.03 12.08
CA THR A 73 -18.27 5.18 11.79
C THR A 73 -17.59 5.64 10.51
N LEU A 74 -16.31 5.98 10.59
CA LEU A 74 -15.49 6.27 9.42
C LEU A 74 -14.83 5.00 8.90
N ALA A 75 -14.66 4.89 7.58
CA ALA A 75 -13.89 3.82 6.96
C ALA A 75 -12.94 4.37 5.89
N GLY A 76 -11.70 3.87 5.90
CA GLY A 76 -10.64 4.33 5.02
C GLY A 76 -9.80 3.19 4.47
N ASP A 77 -9.29 3.37 3.25
CA ASP A 77 -8.27 2.50 2.66
C ASP A 77 -7.35 3.28 1.73
N GLY A 78 -6.08 2.88 1.68
CA GLY A 78 -5.03 3.50 0.88
C GLY A 78 -4.51 2.55 -0.18
N THR A 79 -4.51 2.95 -1.45
CA THR A 79 -3.87 2.17 -2.52
C THR A 79 -3.03 3.03 -3.44
N SER A 80 -2.25 2.38 -4.29
CA SER A 80 -1.48 3.05 -5.33
C SER A 80 -2.07 2.76 -6.71
N HIS A 81 -2.18 3.79 -7.55
CA HIS A 81 -2.52 3.65 -8.97
C HIS A 81 -1.55 4.44 -9.83
N LYS A 82 -0.79 3.75 -10.70
CA LYS A 82 0.24 4.34 -11.58
C LYS A 82 1.25 5.22 -10.81
N ASN A 83 1.76 4.69 -9.70
CA ASN A 83 2.70 5.35 -8.78
C ASN A 83 2.14 6.58 -8.07
N GLU A 84 0.83 6.82 -8.11
CA GLU A 84 0.17 7.83 -7.29
C GLU A 84 -0.59 7.17 -6.14
N THR A 85 -0.53 7.76 -4.96
CA THR A 85 -1.27 7.34 -3.77
C THR A 85 -2.68 7.90 -3.80
N TYR A 86 -3.66 7.04 -3.54
CA TYR A 86 -5.06 7.40 -3.37
C TYR A 86 -5.61 6.83 -2.07
N GLU A 87 -6.49 7.59 -1.43
CA GLU A 87 -7.22 7.21 -0.23
C GLU A 87 -8.71 7.24 -0.52
N SER A 88 -9.41 6.16 -0.19
CA SER A 88 -10.86 6.07 -0.25
C SER A 88 -11.45 6.41 1.11
N LYS A 89 -12.54 7.17 1.12
CA LYS A 89 -13.20 7.62 2.35
C LYS A 89 -14.68 7.30 2.32
N PHE A 90 -15.13 6.62 3.37
CA PHE A 90 -16.53 6.31 3.62
C PHE A 90 -16.92 6.73 5.04
N ALA A 91 -18.20 7.04 5.22
CA ALA A 91 -18.78 7.25 6.54
C ALA A 91 -20.13 6.55 6.61
N THR A 92 -20.36 5.84 7.71
CA THR A 92 -21.68 5.30 8.05
C THR A 92 -22.26 6.17 9.15
N ILE A 93 -23.42 6.77 8.90
CA ILE A 93 -24.18 7.55 9.87
C ILE A 93 -25.24 6.63 10.48
N ILE A 94 -25.24 6.55 11.80
CA ILE A 94 -26.22 5.81 12.59
C ILE A 94 -27.25 6.82 13.10
N GLN A 95 -28.53 6.59 12.80
CA GLN A 95 -29.65 7.41 13.27
C GLN A 95 -30.63 6.53 14.04
N ASP A 96 -31.09 7.00 15.20
CA ASP A 96 -32.07 6.29 16.01
C ASP A 96 -33.47 6.48 15.38
N GLU A 97 -34.13 5.39 14.99
CA GLU A 97 -35.53 5.37 14.54
C GLU A 97 -36.37 4.46 15.45
N SER A 98 -37.71 4.57 15.38
CA SER A 98 -38.62 3.81 16.25
C SER A 98 -38.50 2.29 16.14
N ASP A 99 -38.07 1.81 14.97
CA ASP A 99 -38.01 0.39 14.61
C ASP A 99 -36.56 -0.15 14.65
N GLY A 100 -35.62 0.63 15.23
CA GLY A 100 -34.20 0.32 15.33
C GLY A 100 -33.31 1.37 14.69
N ASN A 101 -32.01 1.09 14.61
CA ASN A 101 -31.03 2.03 14.07
C ASN A 101 -31.00 1.99 12.54
N LYS A 102 -31.21 3.15 11.92
CA LYS A 102 -31.01 3.34 10.48
C LYS A 102 -29.55 3.65 10.19
N LYS A 103 -28.99 2.92 9.23
CA LYS A 103 -27.58 2.97 8.85
C LYS A 103 -27.49 3.57 7.45
N LEU A 104 -26.93 4.77 7.33
CA LEU A 104 -26.76 5.48 6.06
C LEU A 104 -25.28 5.51 5.69
N GLN A 105 -24.92 4.82 4.61
CA GLN A 105 -23.55 4.76 4.11
C GLN A 105 -23.30 5.81 3.04
N PHE A 106 -22.21 6.56 3.20
CA PHE A 106 -21.81 7.63 2.29
C PHE A 106 -20.38 7.39 1.80
N PHE A 107 -20.20 7.46 0.48
CA PHE A 107 -18.90 7.64 -0.13
C PHE A 107 -18.55 9.13 -0.11
N LEU A 108 -17.39 9.49 0.44
CA LEU A 108 -16.91 10.86 0.55
C LEU A 108 -15.89 11.23 -0.53
N GLY A 109 -15.57 10.29 -1.42
CA GLY A 109 -14.67 10.49 -2.55
C GLY A 109 -13.31 9.82 -2.37
N LEU A 110 -12.58 9.76 -3.48
CA LEU A 110 -11.15 9.44 -3.48
C LEU A 110 -10.32 10.71 -3.34
N GLN A 111 -9.26 10.67 -2.55
CA GLN A 111 -8.30 11.75 -2.41
C GLN A 111 -6.91 11.27 -2.83
N MET A 112 -6.17 12.12 -3.57
CA MET A 112 -4.74 11.89 -3.76
C MET A 112 -4.00 12.39 -2.53
N ALA A 113 -3.06 11.58 -2.03
CA ALA A 113 -2.15 11.99 -0.98
C ALA A 113 -0.69 11.96 -1.47
N ALA A 114 0.15 12.79 -0.87
CA ALA A 114 1.57 12.87 -1.24
C ALA A 114 2.34 11.60 -0.82
N ASN A 115 1.88 10.92 0.23
CA ASN A 115 2.43 9.69 0.78
C ASN A 115 1.32 8.92 1.52
N HIS A 116 1.66 7.75 2.08
CA HIS A 116 0.75 6.87 2.84
C HIS A 116 1.01 6.91 4.36
N THR A 117 1.52 8.02 4.93
CA THR A 117 1.73 8.07 6.40
C THR A 117 0.42 8.34 7.13
N SER A 118 0.29 7.79 8.35
CA SER A 118 -0.87 7.99 9.22
C SER A 118 -1.18 9.48 9.48
N GLU A 119 -0.16 10.32 9.59
CA GLU A 119 -0.34 11.78 9.77
C GLU A 119 -0.96 12.43 8.54
N THR A 120 -0.51 12.03 7.34
CA THR A 120 -1.05 12.57 6.08
C THR A 120 -2.49 12.12 5.87
N GLN A 121 -2.81 10.88 6.21
CA GLN A 121 -4.17 10.34 6.20
C GLN A 121 -5.08 11.08 7.21
N ARG A 122 -4.60 11.31 8.43
CA ARG A 122 -5.31 12.09 9.47
C ARG A 122 -5.64 13.49 8.95
N ASP A 123 -4.64 14.22 8.45
CA ASP A 123 -4.84 15.59 7.96
C ASP A 123 -5.78 15.60 6.76
N GLY A 124 -5.68 14.59 5.88
CA GLY A 124 -6.64 14.37 4.82
C GLY A 124 -8.07 14.23 5.33
N TRP A 125 -8.32 13.44 6.37
CA TRP A 125 -9.64 13.32 7.00
C TRP A 125 -10.13 14.65 7.57
N ILE A 126 -9.30 15.32 8.36
CA ILE A 126 -9.62 16.62 8.97
C ILE A 126 -10.01 17.64 7.90
N ASP A 127 -9.23 17.75 6.82
CA ASP A 127 -9.48 18.71 5.75
C ASP A 127 -10.73 18.36 4.94
N THR A 128 -11.01 17.07 4.75
CA THR A 128 -12.25 16.62 4.11
C THR A 128 -13.47 17.06 4.91
N ILE A 129 -13.48 16.82 6.22
CA ILE A 129 -14.59 17.19 7.08
C ILE A 129 -14.74 18.72 7.17
N LYS A 130 -13.64 19.47 7.30
CA LYS A 130 -13.67 20.94 7.28
C LYS A 130 -14.35 21.49 6.02
N GLN A 131 -13.99 20.98 4.84
CA GLN A 131 -14.60 21.42 3.58
C GLN A 131 -16.10 21.07 3.50
N LEU A 132 -16.51 19.94 4.07
CA LEU A 132 -17.91 19.54 4.14
C LEU A 132 -18.69 20.45 5.10
N TRP A 133 -18.13 20.74 6.27
CA TRP A 133 -18.75 21.61 7.28
C TRP A 133 -18.90 23.06 6.79
N GLU A 134 -17.84 23.63 6.21
CA GLU A 134 -17.87 24.97 5.60
C GLU A 134 -18.97 25.05 4.53
N MET A 135 -19.05 24.05 3.64
CA MET A 135 -20.09 23.99 2.62
C MET A 135 -21.50 23.89 3.21
N GLY A 136 -21.67 23.09 4.27
CA GLY A 136 -22.94 22.95 4.99
C GLY A 136 -23.38 24.25 5.67
N HIS A 137 -22.44 24.97 6.28
CA HIS A 137 -22.70 26.27 6.89
C HIS A 137 -23.07 27.32 5.85
N GLU A 138 -22.31 27.45 4.75
CA GLU A 138 -22.62 28.37 3.67
C GLU A 138 -23.97 28.08 2.99
N ALA A 139 -24.39 26.82 2.99
CA ALA A 139 -25.67 26.37 2.46
C ALA A 139 -26.85 26.68 3.41
N GLY A 140 -26.58 27.08 4.65
CA GLY A 140 -27.59 27.26 5.70
C GLY A 140 -28.12 25.94 6.26
N ILE A 141 -27.39 24.83 6.05
CA ILE A 141 -27.72 23.54 6.67
C ILE A 141 -27.20 23.53 8.11
N LEU A 142 -26.01 24.07 8.36
CA LEU A 142 -25.40 24.12 9.69
C LEU A 142 -25.40 25.56 10.24
N ASP A 143 -25.59 25.69 11.56
CA ASP A 143 -25.54 26.98 12.25
C ASP A 143 -24.10 27.51 12.42
N SER A 144 -23.11 26.60 12.34
CA SER A 144 -21.69 26.83 12.59
C SER A 144 -20.83 26.18 11.52
N ASP A 145 -19.69 26.78 11.17
CA ASP A 145 -18.64 26.19 10.32
C ASP A 145 -17.61 25.38 11.13
N ASP A 146 -17.81 25.23 12.43
CA ASP A 146 -16.89 24.53 13.33
C ASP A 146 -16.96 23.01 13.17
N ALA A 147 -16.12 22.49 12.28
CA ALA A 147 -15.99 21.07 11.99
C ALA A 147 -15.63 20.18 13.20
N ARG A 148 -15.24 20.75 14.34
CA ARG A 148 -15.02 19.97 15.58
C ARG A 148 -16.29 19.28 16.06
N GLU A 149 -17.46 19.83 15.77
CA GLU A 149 -18.76 19.26 16.12
C GLU A 149 -18.99 17.90 15.44
N PHE A 150 -18.45 17.69 14.24
CA PHE A 150 -18.50 16.38 13.59
C PHE A 150 -17.77 15.31 14.41
N TRP A 151 -16.58 15.64 14.92
CA TRP A 151 -15.71 14.69 15.59
C TRP A 151 -16.26 14.25 16.95
N THR A 152 -17.15 15.01 17.57
CA THR A 152 -17.85 14.58 18.78
C THR A 152 -18.86 13.46 18.49
N LEU A 153 -19.39 13.38 17.26
CA LEU A 153 -20.32 12.33 16.80
C LEU A 153 -19.63 11.04 16.33
N VAL A 154 -18.32 11.09 16.06
CA VAL A 154 -17.57 9.92 15.57
C VAL A 154 -17.39 8.91 16.70
N THR A 155 -17.82 7.67 16.46
CA THR A 155 -17.88 6.57 17.43
C THR A 155 -17.12 5.32 16.97
N GLY A 156 -16.81 5.23 15.67
CA GLY A 156 -16.12 4.07 15.10
C GLY A 156 -15.12 4.41 13.99
N PHE A 157 -14.11 3.56 13.82
CA PHE A 157 -13.19 3.56 12.68
C PHE A 157 -12.96 2.14 12.17
N HIS A 158 -13.13 1.92 10.87
CA HIS A 158 -12.96 0.63 10.21
C HIS A 158 -11.87 0.70 9.14
N SER A 159 -10.93 -0.24 9.17
CA SER A 159 -9.78 -0.27 8.26
C SER A 159 -9.25 -1.69 8.04
N ASP A 160 -8.17 -1.83 7.26
CA ASP A 160 -7.34 -3.03 7.31
C ASP A 160 -6.53 -3.10 8.63
N HIS A 161 -5.69 -4.14 8.77
CA HIS A 161 -4.83 -4.36 9.93
C HIS A 161 -3.40 -3.81 9.79
N ALA A 162 -3.15 -2.92 8.83
CA ALA A 162 -1.80 -2.39 8.64
C ALA A 162 -1.38 -1.50 9.83
N ALA A 163 -0.07 -1.47 10.12
CA ALA A 163 0.46 -0.75 11.27
C ALA A 163 0.22 0.77 11.19
N ASP A 164 0.24 1.32 9.97
CA ASP A 164 -0.11 2.71 9.70
C ASP A 164 -1.60 3.00 9.96
N GLN A 165 -2.50 2.05 9.72
CA GLN A 165 -3.92 2.19 10.04
C GLN A 165 -4.18 2.14 11.56
N LYS A 166 -3.54 1.23 12.29
CA LYS A 166 -3.59 1.22 13.77
C LYS A 166 -3.06 2.53 14.37
N LYS A 167 -1.99 3.08 13.79
CA LYS A 167 -1.47 4.40 14.19
C LYS A 167 -2.43 5.53 13.81
N LEU A 168 -3.07 5.47 12.64
CA LEU A 168 -4.08 6.44 12.23
C LEU A 168 -5.25 6.46 13.21
N PHE A 169 -5.75 5.30 13.63
CA PHE A 169 -6.80 5.20 14.64
C PHE A 169 -6.43 5.95 15.92
N GLY A 170 -5.23 5.71 16.49
CA GLY A 170 -4.77 6.45 17.67
C GLY A 170 -4.66 7.97 17.45
N LEU A 171 -4.19 8.39 16.28
CA LEU A 171 -4.12 9.82 15.92
C LEU A 171 -5.51 10.47 15.79
N LEU A 172 -6.50 9.74 15.29
CA LEU A 172 -7.89 10.21 15.19
C LEU A 172 -8.56 10.24 16.55
N GLU A 173 -8.27 9.27 17.43
CA GLU A 173 -8.72 9.25 18.81
C GLU A 173 -8.23 10.50 19.56
N GLU A 174 -6.92 10.77 19.51
CA GLU A 174 -6.33 11.97 20.10
C GLU A 174 -6.99 13.25 19.57
N TYR A 175 -7.27 13.30 18.26
CA TYR A 175 -7.91 14.44 17.63
C TYR A 175 -9.38 14.60 18.04
N LYS A 176 -10.14 13.51 18.16
CA LYS A 176 -11.52 13.49 18.68
C LYS A 176 -11.55 14.06 20.09
N THR A 177 -10.70 13.55 20.99
CA THR A 177 -10.61 14.05 22.37
C THR A 177 -10.23 15.53 22.39
N LEU A 178 -9.27 15.95 21.55
CA LEU A 178 -8.90 17.36 21.44
C LEU A 178 -10.09 18.25 21.04
N CYS A 179 -10.89 17.81 20.07
CA CYS A 179 -12.09 18.53 19.62
C CYS A 179 -13.14 18.63 20.72
N GLU A 180 -13.47 17.51 21.35
CA GLU A 180 -14.50 17.42 22.38
C GLU A 180 -14.13 18.28 23.60
N ARG A 181 -12.93 18.11 24.16
CA ARG A 181 -12.48 18.88 25.33
C ARG A 181 -12.37 20.37 25.01
N GLY A 182 -11.95 20.72 23.79
CA GLY A 182 -11.93 22.09 23.31
C GLY A 182 -13.32 22.72 23.28
N LEU A 183 -14.30 22.07 22.65
CA LEU A 183 -15.68 22.55 22.57
C LEU A 183 -16.34 22.66 23.94
N ARG A 184 -16.13 21.66 24.81
CA ARG A 184 -16.63 21.65 26.18
C ARG A 184 -16.10 22.84 26.98
N GLY A 185 -14.78 23.08 26.92
CA GLY A 185 -14.16 24.22 27.58
C GLY A 185 -14.64 25.57 27.05
N GLU A 186 -14.85 25.70 25.74
CA GLU A 186 -15.42 26.91 25.14
C GLU A 186 -16.85 27.16 25.63
N LYS A 187 -17.66 26.11 25.74
CA LYS A 187 -19.01 26.21 26.31
C LYS A 187 -18.98 26.72 27.75
N THR A 188 -18.04 26.23 28.56
CA THR A 188 -17.82 26.72 29.94
C THR A 188 -17.45 28.19 29.97
N VAL A 189 -16.49 28.61 29.15
CA VAL A 189 -16.05 30.01 29.09
C VAL A 189 -17.18 30.94 28.63
N ARG A 190 -18.00 30.53 27.64
CA ARG A 190 -19.18 31.30 27.21
C ARG A 190 -20.23 31.47 28.32
N GLY A 191 -20.31 30.52 29.26
CA GLY A 191 -21.21 30.58 30.41
C GLY A 191 -20.67 31.34 31.63
N MET A 192 -19.42 31.83 31.60
CA MET A 192 -18.83 32.55 32.74
C MET A 192 -19.44 33.94 32.93
N LEU A 193 -19.71 34.31 34.19
CA LEU A 193 -20.04 35.67 34.59
C LEU A 193 -18.80 36.57 34.59
N SER A 194 -18.96 37.89 34.48
CA SER A 194 -17.86 38.86 34.32
C SER A 194 -16.68 38.67 35.29
N PRO A 195 -16.87 38.46 36.62
CA PRO A 195 -15.73 38.27 37.53
C PRO A 195 -14.92 37.00 37.26
N ALA A 196 -15.61 35.91 36.88
CA ALA A 196 -14.96 34.65 36.53
C ALA A 196 -14.24 34.74 35.18
N LEU A 197 -14.82 35.47 34.23
CA LEU A 197 -14.22 35.75 32.92
C LEU A 197 -12.96 36.62 33.05
N GLU A 198 -12.96 37.64 33.90
CA GLU A 198 -11.78 38.46 34.18
C GLU A 198 -10.66 37.63 34.81
N SER A 199 -10.98 36.76 35.78
CA SER A 199 -10.02 35.83 36.36
C SER A 199 -9.43 34.87 35.32
N PHE A 200 -10.26 34.37 34.40
CA PHE A 200 -9.82 33.54 33.29
C PHE A 200 -8.86 34.30 32.35
N LEU A 201 -9.20 35.52 31.93
CA LEU A 201 -8.35 36.33 31.05
C LEU A 201 -7.02 36.68 31.71
N PHE A 202 -7.03 36.96 33.02
CA PHE A 202 -5.81 37.17 33.80
C PHE A 202 -4.94 35.92 33.81
N LYS A 203 -5.51 34.73 34.07
CA LYS A 203 -4.77 33.46 34.01
C LYS A 203 -4.15 33.20 32.65
N VAL A 204 -4.88 33.45 31.56
CA VAL A 204 -4.36 33.30 30.18
C VAL A 204 -3.16 34.21 29.93
N THR A 205 -3.27 35.48 30.31
CA THR A 205 -2.20 36.47 30.09
C THR A 205 -0.97 36.13 30.94
N HIS A 206 -1.19 35.78 32.21
CA HIS A 206 -0.13 35.38 33.12
C HIS A 206 0.62 34.13 32.63
N GLU A 207 -0.10 33.12 32.13
CA GLU A 207 0.51 31.91 31.59
C GLU A 207 1.30 32.18 30.30
N ALA A 208 0.77 33.02 29.40
CA ALA A 208 1.50 33.44 28.21
C ALA A 208 2.81 34.17 28.56
N MET A 209 2.79 35.03 29.59
CA MET A 209 3.99 35.69 30.12
C MET A 209 4.98 34.69 30.73
N ARG A 210 4.48 33.69 31.46
CA ARG A 210 5.30 32.63 32.06
C ARG A 210 6.01 31.80 30.99
N VAL A 211 5.29 31.36 29.96
CA VAL A 211 5.84 30.58 28.83
C VAL A 211 6.87 31.36 28.03
N ALA A 212 6.71 32.68 27.89
CA ALA A 212 7.71 33.55 27.28
C ALA A 212 9.00 33.70 28.12
N GLY A 213 9.01 33.22 29.37
CA GLY A 213 10.15 33.28 30.28
C GLY A 213 10.17 34.52 31.18
N GLY A 214 8.99 35.05 31.53
CA GLY A 214 8.81 36.15 32.49
C GLY A 214 8.62 37.52 31.82
N SER A 215 8.27 38.53 32.62
CA SER A 215 7.85 39.86 32.13
C SER A 215 8.88 40.52 31.19
N ALA A 216 10.17 40.48 31.52
CA ALA A 216 11.19 41.13 30.70
C ALA A 216 11.30 40.55 29.29
N LYS A 217 11.17 39.22 29.15
CA LYS A 217 11.16 38.55 27.84
C LYS A 217 9.84 38.75 27.11
N TRP A 218 8.74 38.73 27.86
CA TRP A 218 7.42 39.05 27.33
C TRP A 218 7.40 40.45 26.71
N ASP A 219 7.90 41.46 27.42
CA ASP A 219 7.88 42.85 26.97
C ASP A 219 8.68 43.06 25.70
N ALA A 220 9.75 42.28 25.51
CA ALA A 220 10.60 42.27 24.31
C ALA A 220 9.95 41.59 23.08
N LEU A 221 8.87 40.83 23.23
CA LEU A 221 8.14 40.23 22.12
C LEU A 221 7.39 41.30 21.30
N SER A 222 7.32 41.10 19.99
CA SER A 222 6.45 41.87 19.11
C SER A 222 4.97 41.65 19.45
N ALA A 223 4.10 42.56 19.00
CA ALA A 223 2.65 42.41 19.21
C ALA A 223 2.10 41.11 18.61
N SER A 224 2.59 40.68 17.45
CA SER A 224 2.20 39.41 16.82
C SER A 224 2.64 38.19 17.62
N GLU A 225 3.83 38.22 18.23
CA GLU A 225 4.32 37.11 19.05
C GLU A 225 3.57 37.04 20.40
N LYS A 226 3.27 38.20 21.00
CA LYS A 226 2.42 38.29 22.20
C LYS A 226 1.04 37.70 21.91
N GLN A 227 0.42 38.09 20.80
CA GLN A 227 -0.90 37.57 20.40
C GLN A 227 -0.85 36.06 20.16
N ALA A 228 0.15 35.55 19.42
CA ALA A 228 0.30 34.11 19.19
C ALA A 228 0.50 33.32 20.49
N SER A 229 1.26 33.87 21.45
CA SER A 229 1.46 33.26 22.77
C SER A 229 0.18 33.28 23.63
N ILE A 230 -0.57 34.38 23.61
CA ILE A 230 -1.89 34.47 24.26
C ILE A 230 -2.85 33.46 23.64
N ASP A 231 -2.93 33.37 22.32
CA ASP A 231 -3.84 32.45 21.63
C ASP A 231 -3.49 30.99 21.95
N LYS A 232 -2.20 30.66 21.98
CA LYS A 232 -1.73 29.33 22.38
C LYS A 232 -2.10 29.01 23.83
N SER A 233 -1.84 29.95 24.75
CA SER A 233 -2.14 29.77 26.18
C SER A 233 -3.64 29.69 26.43
N ARG A 234 -4.43 30.49 25.72
CA ARG A 234 -5.90 30.44 25.74
C ARG A 234 -6.40 29.09 25.29
N LYS A 235 -5.95 28.58 24.14
CA LYS A 235 -6.35 27.25 23.64
C LYS A 235 -6.04 26.15 24.65
N GLN A 236 -4.87 26.20 25.28
CA GLN A 236 -4.49 25.25 26.34
C GLN A 236 -5.43 25.35 27.55
N ILE A 237 -5.62 26.53 28.13
CA ILE A 237 -6.42 26.71 29.35
C ILE A 237 -7.90 26.39 29.10
N VAL A 238 -8.44 26.75 27.92
CA VAL A 238 -9.80 26.36 27.51
C VAL A 238 -9.92 24.84 27.49
N ARG A 239 -8.94 24.14 26.93
CA ARG A 239 -8.93 22.67 26.94
C ARG A 239 -8.83 22.10 28.35
N ASP A 240 -8.00 22.68 29.21
CA ASP A 240 -7.87 22.24 30.61
C ASP A 240 -9.20 22.42 31.37
N LEU A 241 -9.92 23.52 31.13
CA LEU A 241 -11.27 23.71 31.65
C LEU A 241 -12.25 22.67 31.11
N GLY A 242 -12.17 22.33 29.82
CA GLY A 242 -12.99 21.29 29.22
C GLY A 242 -12.73 19.91 29.82
N GLU A 243 -11.46 19.60 30.09
CA GLU A 243 -11.04 18.39 30.78
C GLU A 243 -11.54 18.36 32.23
N ASP A 244 -11.50 19.48 32.95
CA ASP A 244 -12.06 19.59 34.29
C ASP A 244 -13.59 19.41 34.29
N GLU A 245 -14.31 19.94 33.30
CA GLU A 245 -15.75 19.67 33.14
C GLU A 245 -16.03 18.22 32.76
N PHE A 246 -15.20 17.60 31.92
CA PHE A 246 -15.34 16.20 31.56
C PHE A 246 -15.21 15.30 32.79
N ARG A 247 -14.24 15.56 33.68
CA ARG A 247 -14.05 14.81 34.93
C ARG A 247 -15.23 14.88 35.90
N LYS A 248 -16.13 15.86 35.75
CA LYS A 248 -17.34 15.96 36.58
C LYS A 248 -18.46 15.04 36.10
N LEU A 249 -18.37 14.53 34.86
CA LEU A 249 -19.32 13.54 34.35
C LEU A 249 -19.19 12.23 35.12
N SER A 250 -20.28 11.47 35.17
CA SER A 250 -20.24 10.08 35.67
C SER A 250 -19.33 9.20 34.80
N PRO A 251 -18.82 8.07 35.33
CA PRO A 251 -18.01 7.14 34.55
C PRO A 251 -18.70 6.65 33.26
N GLU A 252 -20.02 6.46 33.31
CA GLU A 252 -20.85 6.05 32.17
C GLU A 252 -20.88 7.13 31.07
N GLU A 253 -21.12 8.39 31.45
CA GLU A 253 -21.10 9.52 30.52
C GLU A 253 -19.70 9.77 29.96
N GLN A 254 -18.65 9.58 30.76
CA GLN A 254 -17.26 9.68 30.29
C GLN A 254 -16.97 8.62 29.23
N ALA A 255 -17.37 7.38 29.47
CA ALA A 255 -17.21 6.28 28.52
C ALA A 255 -17.98 6.54 27.21
N ASP A 256 -19.17 7.12 27.30
CA ASP A 256 -19.98 7.49 26.14
C ASP A 256 -19.37 8.62 25.32
N VAL A 257 -18.85 9.66 25.97
CA VAL A 257 -18.21 10.80 25.29
C VAL A 257 -16.92 10.39 24.59
N ASP A 258 -16.11 9.54 25.25
CA ASP A 258 -14.85 9.04 24.72
C ASP A 258 -15.01 7.77 23.86
N LEU A 259 -16.25 7.33 23.58
CA LEU A 259 -16.52 6.16 22.75
C LEU A 259 -15.87 6.31 21.38
N PHE A 260 -14.90 5.44 21.10
CA PHE A 260 -14.29 5.31 19.79
C PHE A 260 -13.75 3.89 19.60
N LEU A 261 -14.49 3.07 18.85
CA LEU A 261 -14.17 1.67 18.61
C LEU A 261 -13.47 1.47 17.28
N TRP A 262 -12.61 0.45 17.23
CA TRP A 262 -11.93 0.02 16.02
C TRP A 262 -12.10 -1.48 15.82
N ALA A 263 -12.29 -1.88 14.58
CA ALA A 263 -12.12 -3.26 14.17
C ALA A 263 -11.47 -3.32 12.78
N GLY A 264 -10.64 -4.35 12.59
CA GLY A 264 -10.03 -4.61 11.31
C GLY A 264 -10.85 -5.56 10.45
N CYS A 265 -10.70 -5.40 9.13
CA CYS A 265 -11.36 -6.19 8.10
C CYS A 265 -11.14 -7.71 8.26
N CYS A 266 -12.22 -8.49 8.34
CA CYS A 266 -12.19 -9.95 8.46
C CYS A 266 -11.40 -10.66 7.36
N MET A 267 -11.44 -10.15 6.12
CA MET A 267 -10.72 -10.77 5.00
C MET A 267 -9.19 -10.65 5.15
N HIS A 268 -8.72 -9.57 5.77
CA HIS A 268 -7.30 -9.42 6.08
C HIS A 268 -6.87 -10.30 7.25
N LYS A 269 -7.76 -10.59 8.22
CA LYS A 269 -7.48 -11.56 9.29
C LYS A 269 -7.24 -12.94 8.71
N GLU A 270 -8.13 -13.40 7.85
CA GLU A 270 -8.04 -14.70 7.19
C GLU A 270 -6.79 -14.80 6.32
N LEU A 271 -6.53 -13.79 5.47
CA LEU A 271 -5.33 -13.76 4.62
C LEU A 271 -4.04 -13.80 5.44
N ASN A 272 -3.98 -13.08 6.56
CA ASN A 272 -2.79 -13.06 7.40
C ASN A 272 -2.64 -14.37 8.19
N ALA A 273 -3.72 -14.96 8.68
CA ALA A 273 -3.68 -16.27 9.30
C ALA A 273 -3.22 -17.37 8.34
N PHE A 274 -3.70 -17.34 7.10
CA PHE A 274 -3.22 -18.20 6.02
C PHE A 274 -1.71 -18.05 5.79
N LYS A 275 -1.20 -16.81 5.72
CA LYS A 275 0.25 -16.56 5.63
C LYS A 275 1.01 -17.11 6.84
N GLY A 276 0.41 -17.04 8.03
CA GLY A 276 0.92 -17.68 9.25
C GLY A 276 1.09 -19.19 9.06
N GLY A 277 0.07 -19.87 8.57
CA GLY A 277 0.14 -21.31 8.28
C GLY A 277 1.17 -21.68 7.21
N VAL A 278 1.28 -20.89 6.14
CA VAL A 278 2.33 -21.06 5.11
C VAL A 278 3.72 -20.92 5.71
N PHE A 279 3.92 -19.98 6.63
CA PHE A 279 5.17 -19.83 7.36
C PHE A 279 5.47 -21.05 8.25
N GLY A 280 4.45 -21.60 8.92
CA GLY A 280 4.56 -22.85 9.70
C GLY A 280 5.03 -24.04 8.86
N MET A 281 4.50 -24.21 7.65
CA MET A 281 4.97 -25.25 6.71
C MET A 281 6.45 -25.06 6.34
N ALA A 282 6.85 -23.83 6.02
CA ALA A 282 8.24 -23.55 5.67
C ALA A 282 9.21 -23.87 6.83
N GLN A 283 8.80 -23.60 8.08
CA GLN A 283 9.57 -23.96 9.27
C GLN A 283 9.61 -25.46 9.52
N PHE A 284 8.50 -26.17 9.28
CA PHE A 284 8.40 -27.62 9.48
C PHE A 284 9.50 -28.39 8.73
N TRP A 285 9.67 -28.12 7.43
CA TRP A 285 10.69 -28.78 6.62
C TRP A 285 12.10 -28.57 7.18
N ALA A 286 12.42 -27.32 7.56
CA ALA A 286 13.73 -26.95 8.09
C ALA A 286 14.00 -27.58 9.47
N GLN A 287 13.03 -27.55 10.37
CA GLN A 287 13.17 -28.07 11.74
C GLN A 287 13.28 -29.60 11.78
N ARG A 288 12.61 -30.29 10.86
CA ARG A 288 12.65 -31.76 10.76
C ARG A 288 13.81 -32.28 9.91
N GLY A 289 14.57 -31.40 9.25
CA GLY A 289 15.66 -31.79 8.36
C GLY A 289 15.19 -32.63 7.17
N LEU A 290 13.95 -32.44 6.74
CA LEU A 290 13.33 -33.17 5.62
C LEU A 290 13.57 -32.44 4.29
N GLU A 291 13.42 -33.16 3.18
CA GLU A 291 13.48 -32.55 1.85
C GLU A 291 12.31 -31.57 1.67
N ALA A 292 12.66 -30.28 1.58
CA ALA A 292 11.71 -29.21 1.35
C ALA A 292 11.27 -29.16 -0.13
N PRO A 293 10.12 -28.52 -0.43
CA PRO A 293 9.69 -28.31 -1.81
C PRO A 293 10.73 -27.69 -2.70
N MET A 294 10.76 -28.15 -3.96
CA MET A 294 11.74 -27.66 -4.92
C MET A 294 11.62 -26.14 -5.12
N LYS A 295 12.75 -25.44 -5.14
CA LYS A 295 12.79 -24.02 -5.45
C LYS A 295 12.47 -23.76 -6.91
N LEU A 296 11.56 -22.82 -7.16
CA LEU A 296 11.08 -22.46 -8.49
C LEU A 296 11.80 -21.20 -8.98
N TYR A 297 13.05 -21.37 -9.39
CA TYR A 297 13.93 -20.29 -9.87
C TYR A 297 13.33 -19.55 -11.07
N ASN A 298 13.44 -18.22 -11.09
CA ASN A 298 13.25 -17.49 -12.34
C ASN A 298 14.43 -17.76 -13.30
N ARG A 299 14.28 -17.41 -14.57
CA ARG A 299 15.31 -17.67 -15.60
C ARG A 299 16.69 -17.14 -15.23
N ASP A 300 16.75 -15.95 -14.65
CA ASP A 300 18.01 -15.27 -14.36
C ASP A 300 18.68 -15.87 -13.11
N ASN A 301 17.89 -16.24 -12.09
CA ASN A 301 18.37 -16.97 -10.91
C ASN A 301 18.86 -18.37 -11.29
N ALA A 302 18.15 -19.08 -12.15
CA ALA A 302 18.57 -20.38 -12.66
C ALA A 302 19.88 -20.28 -13.47
N ALA A 303 20.08 -19.18 -14.20
CA ALA A 303 21.34 -18.90 -14.88
C ALA A 303 22.46 -18.56 -13.88
N ALA A 304 22.17 -17.76 -12.85
CA ALA A 304 23.13 -17.39 -11.81
C ALA A 304 23.65 -18.59 -11.02
N LEU A 305 22.79 -19.59 -10.76
CA LEU A 305 23.20 -20.83 -10.09
C LEU A 305 24.24 -21.65 -10.86
N LYS A 306 24.37 -21.45 -12.17
CA LYS A 306 25.45 -22.09 -12.95
C LYS A 306 26.83 -21.55 -12.59
N ALA A 307 26.91 -20.37 -11.98
CA ALA A 307 28.13 -19.76 -11.48
C ALA A 307 28.29 -20.02 -9.97
N VAL A 308 28.41 -21.30 -9.60
CA VAL A 308 28.54 -21.76 -8.19
C VAL A 308 29.69 -21.04 -7.49
N GLY A 309 29.48 -20.64 -6.23
CA GLY A 309 30.48 -19.93 -5.42
C GLY A 309 30.51 -18.41 -5.61
N THR A 310 29.65 -17.86 -6.47
CA THR A 310 29.50 -16.40 -6.63
C THR A 310 28.43 -15.82 -5.69
N GLU A 311 28.54 -14.52 -5.39
CA GLU A 311 27.49 -13.79 -4.66
C GLU A 311 26.15 -13.82 -5.41
N ALA A 312 26.18 -13.87 -6.74
CA ALA A 312 24.98 -13.99 -7.58
C ALA A 312 24.29 -15.34 -7.38
N ALA A 313 25.04 -16.45 -7.31
CA ALA A 313 24.49 -17.78 -7.02
C ALA A 313 23.92 -17.86 -5.60
N SER A 314 24.62 -17.35 -4.57
CA SER A 314 24.09 -17.32 -3.20
C SER A 314 22.83 -16.48 -3.11
N ARG A 315 22.81 -15.30 -3.74
CA ARG A 315 21.61 -14.46 -3.77
C ARG A 315 20.46 -15.14 -4.49
N ALA A 316 20.72 -15.82 -5.61
CA ALA A 316 19.71 -16.57 -6.35
C ALA A 316 19.09 -17.68 -5.49
N GLU A 317 19.90 -18.35 -4.67
CA GLU A 317 19.46 -19.35 -3.70
C GLU A 317 18.58 -18.71 -2.61
N ASP A 318 19.02 -17.58 -2.04
CA ASP A 318 18.33 -16.91 -0.92
C ASP A 318 16.98 -16.30 -1.31
N VAL A 319 16.86 -15.75 -2.53
CA VAL A 319 15.64 -15.03 -2.96
C VAL A 319 14.61 -15.91 -3.65
N SER A 320 14.97 -17.15 -4.02
CA SER A 320 14.08 -18.06 -4.75
C SER A 320 13.26 -18.90 -3.78
N THR A 321 11.95 -18.92 -3.99
CA THR A 321 11.00 -19.69 -3.18
C THR A 321 10.46 -20.91 -3.95
N GLY A 322 9.98 -21.91 -3.22
CA GLY A 322 9.35 -23.13 -3.73
C GLY A 322 7.95 -23.34 -3.17
N GLY A 323 7.42 -24.55 -3.34
CA GLY A 323 6.21 -24.98 -2.65
C GLY A 323 4.88 -24.53 -3.27
N ALA A 324 3.80 -24.85 -2.57
CA ALA A 324 2.42 -24.73 -3.08
C ALA A 324 2.07 -23.30 -3.49
N ILE A 325 2.38 -22.31 -2.64
CA ILE A 325 2.03 -20.90 -2.89
C ILE A 325 2.78 -20.35 -4.10
N LYS A 326 4.05 -20.72 -4.25
CA LYS A 326 4.84 -20.29 -5.40
C LYS A 326 4.32 -20.96 -6.67
N LEU A 327 4.01 -22.24 -6.63
CA LEU A 327 3.39 -22.96 -7.74
C LEU A 327 2.08 -22.31 -8.17
N VAL A 328 1.14 -22.10 -7.25
CA VAL A 328 -0.15 -21.45 -7.54
C VAL A 328 0.02 -20.03 -8.10
N SER A 329 1.04 -19.30 -7.65
CA SER A 329 1.36 -17.97 -8.20
C SER A 329 1.85 -18.05 -9.66
N LEU A 330 2.66 -19.06 -10.01
CA LEU A 330 3.08 -19.31 -11.39
C LEU A 330 1.92 -19.81 -12.25
N CYS A 331 1.07 -20.69 -11.70
CA CYS A 331 -0.16 -21.13 -12.35
C CYS A 331 -1.09 -19.95 -12.62
N GLY A 332 -1.26 -19.00 -11.70
CA GLY A 332 -1.99 -17.76 -11.97
C GLY A 332 -1.36 -16.95 -13.09
N ALA A 333 -0.03 -16.81 -13.10
CA ALA A 333 0.66 -16.12 -14.18
C ALA A 333 0.53 -16.83 -15.55
N ILE A 334 0.34 -18.14 -15.60
CA ILE A 334 0.17 -18.87 -16.87
C ILE A 334 -1.32 -18.98 -17.23
N PHE A 335 -2.14 -19.49 -16.34
CA PHE A 335 -3.52 -19.92 -16.58
C PHE A 335 -4.58 -18.84 -16.28
N ARG A 336 -4.23 -17.74 -15.60
CA ARG A 336 -5.13 -16.60 -15.36
C ARG A 336 -4.34 -15.30 -15.20
N HIS A 337 -3.62 -14.93 -16.26
CA HIS A 337 -2.66 -13.83 -16.23
C HIS A 337 -3.37 -12.46 -16.09
N LYS A 338 -2.82 -11.56 -15.26
CA LYS A 338 -3.36 -10.20 -15.01
C LYS A 338 -3.47 -9.31 -16.25
N ASP A 339 -2.51 -9.43 -17.18
CA ASP A 339 -2.62 -8.87 -18.52
C ASP A 339 -3.48 -9.78 -19.39
N ARG A 340 -4.64 -9.27 -19.80
CA ARG A 340 -5.63 -9.99 -20.62
C ARG A 340 -5.12 -10.42 -21.99
N LYS A 341 -3.97 -9.93 -22.45
CA LYS A 341 -3.35 -10.34 -23.73
C LYS A 341 -2.34 -11.48 -23.60
N ARG A 342 -2.04 -11.94 -22.39
CA ARG A 342 -0.99 -12.93 -22.11
C ARG A 342 -1.58 -14.15 -21.39
N GLY A 343 -0.82 -15.23 -21.37
CA GLY A 343 -1.17 -16.47 -20.69
C GLY A 343 -1.84 -17.51 -21.60
N GLN A 344 -2.27 -18.60 -20.99
CA GLN A 344 -2.87 -19.80 -21.57
C GLN A 344 -4.32 -19.98 -21.09
N GLN A 345 -4.96 -18.92 -20.58
CA GLN A 345 -6.25 -19.00 -19.88
C GLN A 345 -7.35 -19.64 -20.74
N ASP A 346 -7.58 -19.12 -21.95
CA ASP A 346 -8.63 -19.66 -22.82
C ASP A 346 -8.24 -21.02 -23.40
N SER A 347 -6.95 -21.25 -23.68
CA SER A 347 -6.44 -22.56 -24.10
C SER A 347 -6.67 -23.64 -23.03
N LEU A 348 -6.46 -23.32 -21.75
CA LEU A 348 -6.75 -24.23 -20.65
C LEU A 348 -8.26 -24.51 -20.55
N ARG A 349 -9.10 -23.49 -20.69
CA ARG A 349 -10.55 -23.64 -20.66
C ARG A 349 -11.06 -24.55 -21.77
N PHE A 350 -10.58 -24.36 -23.00
CA PHE A 350 -10.93 -25.21 -24.14
C PHE A 350 -10.43 -26.64 -23.95
N PHE A 351 -9.24 -26.81 -23.37
CA PHE A 351 -8.72 -28.13 -23.05
C PHE A 351 -9.57 -28.84 -22.00
N PHE A 352 -9.98 -28.16 -20.92
CA PHE A 352 -10.87 -28.76 -19.93
C PHE A 352 -12.26 -29.07 -20.49
N ASP A 353 -12.82 -28.19 -21.32
CA ASP A 353 -14.10 -28.46 -21.98
C ASP A 353 -14.02 -29.72 -22.87
N LEU A 354 -12.90 -29.90 -23.58
CA LEU A 354 -12.65 -31.10 -24.38
C LEU A 354 -12.51 -32.38 -23.54
N GLU A 355 -11.81 -32.32 -22.40
CA GLU A 355 -11.48 -33.49 -21.58
C GLU A 355 -12.57 -33.85 -20.56
N LEU A 356 -13.32 -32.86 -20.06
CA LEU A 356 -14.30 -33.01 -18.99
C LEU A 356 -15.74 -32.76 -19.45
N GLY A 357 -15.95 -32.11 -20.61
CA GLY A 357 -17.26 -31.66 -21.07
C GLY A 357 -17.76 -30.38 -20.41
N PHE A 358 -16.92 -29.70 -19.63
CA PHE A 358 -17.21 -28.40 -19.03
C PHE A 358 -15.94 -27.60 -18.75
N VAL A 359 -16.11 -26.29 -18.58
CA VAL A 359 -14.99 -25.36 -18.37
C VAL A 359 -14.64 -25.23 -16.89
N VAL A 360 -13.38 -25.44 -16.55
CA VAL A 360 -12.80 -25.05 -15.26
C VAL A 360 -11.92 -23.81 -15.45
N SER A 361 -12.14 -22.78 -14.64
CA SER A 361 -11.28 -21.58 -14.63
C SER A 361 -10.32 -21.63 -13.46
N PHE A 362 -9.02 -21.39 -13.72
CA PHE A 362 -8.05 -21.29 -12.64
C PHE A 362 -8.36 -20.08 -11.72
N PRO A 363 -8.13 -20.15 -10.41
CA PRO A 363 -8.34 -19.02 -9.48
C PRO A 363 -7.45 -17.80 -9.76
N ASP A 364 -7.89 -16.61 -9.35
CA ASP A 364 -7.29 -15.31 -9.72
C ASP A 364 -6.05 -14.92 -8.89
N SER A 365 -5.12 -15.85 -8.68
CA SER A 365 -3.94 -15.63 -7.83
C SER A 365 -2.99 -14.54 -8.36
N SER A 366 -3.09 -14.19 -9.66
CA SER A 366 -2.27 -13.13 -10.27
C SER A 366 -2.72 -11.70 -9.92
N ASN A 367 -3.96 -11.54 -9.45
CA ASN A 367 -4.52 -10.29 -8.96
C ASN A 367 -4.71 -10.27 -7.44
N THR A 368 -4.11 -11.23 -6.72
CA THR A 368 -4.09 -11.32 -5.24
C THR A 368 -5.49 -11.21 -4.62
N ARG A 369 -6.47 -11.95 -5.16
CA ARG A 369 -7.79 -12.03 -4.52
C ARG A 369 -7.71 -12.87 -3.24
N PHE A 370 -8.51 -12.54 -2.23
CA PHE A 370 -8.66 -13.36 -1.03
C PHE A 370 -9.00 -14.81 -1.40
N GLN A 371 -8.40 -15.77 -0.68
CA GLN A 371 -8.47 -17.21 -0.90
C GLN A 371 -8.07 -17.76 -2.28
N SER A 372 -7.56 -16.92 -3.20
CA SER A 372 -7.25 -17.40 -4.55
C SER A 372 -6.04 -18.35 -4.60
N HIS A 373 -5.19 -18.36 -3.58
CA HIS A 373 -4.08 -19.31 -3.50
C HIS A 373 -4.55 -20.67 -2.99
N GLU A 374 -5.46 -20.65 -2.02
CA GLU A 374 -6.14 -21.76 -1.38
C GLU A 374 -7.04 -22.50 -2.37
N GLU A 375 -7.92 -21.78 -3.05
CA GLU A 375 -8.74 -22.30 -4.14
C GLU A 375 -7.85 -22.85 -5.26
N GLY A 376 -6.70 -22.19 -5.52
CA GLY A 376 -5.71 -22.62 -6.49
C GLY A 376 -5.13 -23.99 -6.15
N CYS A 377 -4.76 -24.23 -4.88
CA CYS A 377 -4.34 -25.53 -4.38
C CYS A 377 -5.44 -26.59 -4.57
N ALA A 378 -6.68 -26.25 -4.21
CA ALA A 378 -7.82 -27.15 -4.38
C ALA A 378 -8.05 -27.55 -5.85
N VAL A 379 -7.95 -26.59 -6.79
CA VAL A 379 -8.02 -26.87 -8.24
C VAL A 379 -6.85 -27.73 -8.71
N LEU A 380 -5.63 -27.45 -8.25
CA LEU A 380 -4.44 -28.21 -8.65
C LEU A 380 -4.49 -29.66 -8.17
N ILE A 381 -4.87 -29.93 -6.92
CA ILE A 381 -4.92 -31.31 -6.42
C ILE A 381 -6.03 -32.12 -7.08
N THR A 382 -7.19 -31.49 -7.34
CA THR A 382 -8.32 -32.14 -8.01
C THR A 382 -7.97 -32.58 -9.43
N TYR A 383 -7.26 -31.74 -10.18
CA TYR A 383 -7.02 -31.93 -11.61
C TYR A 383 -5.53 -32.07 -11.95
N ASN A 384 -4.70 -32.54 -11.00
CA ASN A 384 -3.24 -32.58 -11.14
C ASN A 384 -2.79 -33.24 -12.45
N ASP A 385 -3.33 -34.42 -12.74
CA ASP A 385 -2.99 -35.21 -13.94
C ASP A 385 -3.39 -34.48 -15.23
N LEU A 386 -4.51 -33.75 -15.21
CA LEU A 386 -4.96 -32.96 -16.36
C LEU A 386 -4.10 -31.71 -16.57
N PHE A 387 -3.59 -31.06 -15.51
CA PHE A 387 -2.63 -29.97 -15.66
C PHE A 387 -1.31 -30.46 -16.27
N ILE A 388 -0.83 -31.65 -15.88
CA ILE A 388 0.34 -32.30 -16.47
C ILE A 388 0.09 -32.62 -17.95
N LYS A 389 -1.09 -33.19 -18.27
CA LYS A 389 -1.51 -33.47 -19.65
C LYS A 389 -1.62 -32.19 -20.48
N PHE A 390 -2.20 -31.12 -19.92
CA PHE A 390 -2.31 -29.83 -20.57
C PHE A 390 -0.96 -29.22 -20.90
N LEU A 391 -0.01 -29.20 -19.96
CA LEU A 391 1.32 -28.67 -20.21
C LEU A 391 2.09 -29.51 -21.23
N THR A 392 1.87 -30.82 -21.26
CA THR A 392 2.37 -31.69 -22.33
C THR A 392 1.78 -31.30 -23.68
N TYR A 393 0.45 -31.10 -23.75
CA TYR A 393 -0.22 -30.60 -24.94
C TYR A 393 0.32 -29.24 -25.40
N VAL A 394 0.54 -28.30 -24.49
CA VAL A 394 1.15 -26.98 -24.77
C VAL A 394 2.57 -27.15 -25.33
N ARG A 395 3.37 -28.06 -24.77
CA ARG A 395 4.71 -28.37 -25.28
C ARG A 395 4.66 -28.84 -26.72
N GLU A 396 3.82 -29.83 -27.03
CA GLU A 396 3.76 -30.44 -28.37
C GLU A 396 3.26 -29.48 -29.45
N ASN A 397 2.39 -28.52 -29.09
CA ASN A 397 1.88 -27.52 -30.04
C ASN A 397 2.86 -26.38 -30.35
N LYS A 398 3.95 -26.23 -29.58
CA LYS A 398 4.95 -25.21 -29.85
C LYS A 398 5.87 -25.65 -30.97
N GLY A 399 6.23 -24.73 -31.87
CA GLY A 399 7.22 -25.00 -32.92
C GLY A 399 8.57 -25.49 -32.39
N SER A 400 8.97 -25.05 -31.20
CA SER A 400 10.21 -25.51 -30.54
C SER A 400 10.06 -26.85 -29.80
N ARG A 401 8.84 -27.35 -29.61
CA ARG A 401 8.49 -28.50 -28.76
C ARG A 401 9.08 -28.45 -27.34
N THR A 402 9.26 -27.24 -26.82
CA THR A 402 9.84 -27.00 -25.50
C THR A 402 8.95 -26.07 -24.69
N LEU A 403 8.83 -26.37 -23.38
CA LEU A 403 8.20 -25.47 -22.43
C LEU A 403 9.11 -24.27 -22.18
N ASN A 404 8.50 -23.09 -22.00
CA ASN A 404 9.25 -21.95 -21.50
C ASN A 404 9.64 -22.18 -20.03
N HIS A 405 10.55 -21.34 -19.50
CA HIS A 405 11.06 -21.54 -18.14
C HIS A 405 9.97 -21.58 -17.07
N MET A 406 8.93 -20.76 -17.20
CA MET A 406 7.85 -20.69 -16.22
C MET A 406 6.95 -21.93 -16.29
N GLU A 407 6.58 -22.36 -17.49
CA GLU A 407 5.82 -23.58 -17.73
C GLU A 407 6.58 -24.82 -17.28
N LYS A 408 7.91 -24.87 -17.52
CA LYS A 408 8.76 -25.97 -17.06
C LYS A 408 8.79 -26.05 -15.54
N ASN A 409 8.92 -24.92 -14.85
CA ASN A 409 8.87 -24.90 -13.38
C ASN A 409 7.53 -25.44 -12.86
N VAL A 410 6.41 -25.01 -13.46
CA VAL A 410 5.08 -25.53 -13.08
C VAL A 410 5.00 -27.03 -13.35
N PHE A 411 5.42 -27.48 -14.54
CA PHE A 411 5.41 -28.90 -14.90
C PHE A 411 6.20 -29.75 -13.90
N GLN A 412 7.39 -29.29 -13.49
CA GLN A 412 8.22 -30.00 -12.50
C GLN A 412 7.57 -30.00 -11.11
N ALA A 413 7.05 -28.86 -10.66
CA ALA A 413 6.42 -28.74 -9.35
C ALA A 413 5.15 -29.60 -9.20
N LEU A 414 4.40 -29.86 -10.28
CA LEU A 414 3.24 -30.78 -10.25
C LEU A 414 3.66 -32.26 -9.99
N HIS A 415 4.92 -32.60 -10.24
CA HIS A 415 5.48 -33.92 -9.94
C HIS A 415 6.21 -33.95 -8.59
N ASP A 416 6.43 -32.80 -7.96
CA ASP A 416 7.21 -32.68 -6.72
C ASP A 416 6.39 -33.11 -5.50
N ILE A 417 6.85 -34.17 -4.82
CA ILE A 417 6.14 -34.78 -3.69
C ILE A 417 6.03 -33.81 -2.50
N PRO A 418 7.09 -33.10 -2.06
CA PRO A 418 6.96 -32.13 -0.96
C PRO A 418 6.03 -30.96 -1.33
N THR A 419 6.05 -30.46 -2.58
CA THR A 419 5.06 -29.48 -3.05
C THR A 419 3.63 -30.03 -2.93
N ARG A 420 3.40 -31.32 -3.27
CA ARG A 420 2.08 -31.95 -3.12
C ARG A 420 1.62 -32.03 -1.66
N HIS A 421 2.53 -32.28 -0.72
CA HIS A 421 2.19 -32.23 0.72
C HIS A 421 1.63 -30.85 1.10
N GLU A 422 2.28 -29.76 0.69
CA GLU A 422 1.81 -28.41 0.98
C GLU A 422 0.46 -28.10 0.30
N ILE A 423 0.24 -28.55 -0.94
CA ILE A 423 -1.05 -28.38 -1.65
C ILE A 423 -2.17 -29.07 -0.86
N CYS A 424 -1.95 -30.30 -0.38
CA CYS A 424 -2.94 -31.04 0.40
C CYS A 424 -3.23 -30.34 1.73
N ALA A 425 -2.20 -29.93 2.49
CA ALA A 425 -2.39 -29.23 3.76
C ALA A 425 -3.17 -27.91 3.59
N VAL A 426 -2.82 -27.10 2.58
CA VAL A 426 -3.55 -25.87 2.25
C VAL A 426 -5.00 -26.14 1.84
N THR A 427 -5.24 -27.18 1.04
CA THR A 427 -6.60 -27.55 0.60
C THR A 427 -7.47 -27.98 1.79
N LEU A 428 -6.92 -28.75 2.73
CA LEU A 428 -7.64 -29.16 3.94
C LEU A 428 -7.96 -27.95 4.82
N TYR A 429 -7.01 -27.04 5.06
CA TYR A 429 -7.26 -25.80 5.79
C TYR A 429 -8.38 -24.96 5.13
N TYR A 430 -8.32 -24.77 3.82
CA TYR A 430 -9.32 -24.03 3.05
C TYR A 430 -10.74 -24.57 3.26
N LEU A 431 -10.91 -25.89 3.18
CA LEU A 431 -12.21 -26.55 3.33
C LEU A 431 -12.68 -26.60 4.78
N ALA A 432 -11.76 -26.74 5.74
CA ALA A 432 -12.07 -26.91 7.15
C ALA A 432 -12.46 -25.59 7.83
N ILE A 433 -11.80 -24.48 7.49
CA ILE A 433 -12.02 -23.21 8.19
C ILE A 433 -13.32 -22.54 7.79
N SER A 434 -13.73 -22.60 6.51
CA SER A 434 -15.01 -22.06 6.01
C SER A 434 -15.33 -20.59 6.40
N TYR A 435 -14.33 -19.82 6.86
CA TYR A 435 -14.53 -18.48 7.43
C TYR A 435 -15.11 -17.47 6.42
N MET A 436 -14.66 -17.50 5.16
CA MET A 436 -15.25 -16.65 4.12
C MET A 436 -16.73 -16.97 3.86
N ARG A 437 -17.15 -18.23 4.01
CA ARG A 437 -18.56 -18.61 3.89
C ARG A 437 -19.37 -18.06 5.08
N GLU A 438 -18.81 -18.06 6.27
CA GLU A 438 -19.45 -17.46 7.45
C GLU A 438 -19.49 -15.93 7.38
N ILE A 439 -18.51 -15.24 6.79
CA ILE A 439 -18.48 -13.77 6.72
C ILE A 439 -19.20 -13.19 5.49
N ARG A 440 -19.09 -13.85 4.32
CA ARG A 440 -19.61 -13.35 3.04
C ARG A 440 -20.75 -14.21 2.46
N GLY A 441 -21.07 -15.34 3.08
CA GLY A 441 -22.11 -16.23 2.58
C GLY A 441 -23.49 -15.57 2.60
N HIS A 442 -24.36 -15.99 1.68
CA HIS A 442 -25.74 -15.50 1.56
C HIS A 442 -26.58 -15.67 2.83
N SER A 443 -26.15 -16.53 3.76
CA SER A 443 -26.85 -16.85 5.01
C SER A 443 -26.15 -16.28 6.24
N HIS A 444 -25.13 -15.44 6.08
CA HIS A 444 -24.49 -14.76 7.21
C HIS A 444 -25.48 -13.79 7.86
N ALA A 445 -25.62 -13.89 9.18
CA ALA A 445 -26.65 -13.17 9.93
C ALA A 445 -26.18 -11.84 10.56
N GLU A 446 -24.87 -11.64 10.74
CA GLU A 446 -24.34 -10.56 11.61
C GLU A 446 -23.44 -9.57 10.88
N HIS A 447 -24.03 -8.52 10.29
CA HIS A 447 -23.28 -7.55 9.50
C HIS A 447 -22.43 -6.56 10.31
N ASN A 448 -22.52 -6.55 11.64
CA ASN A 448 -21.68 -5.72 12.51
C ASN A 448 -20.41 -6.50 12.93
N VAL A 449 -19.24 -6.09 12.44
CA VAL A 449 -17.96 -6.76 12.79
C VAL A 449 -17.70 -6.79 14.30
N LEU A 450 -18.20 -5.79 15.04
CA LEU A 450 -18.04 -5.67 16.48
C LEU A 450 -18.78 -6.77 17.26
N ARG A 451 -19.72 -7.47 16.61
CA ARG A 451 -20.50 -8.57 17.20
C ARG A 451 -19.94 -9.95 16.85
N LEU A 452 -18.78 -10.03 16.21
CA LEU A 452 -18.19 -11.30 15.76
C LEU A 452 -17.28 -11.99 16.78
N ARG A 453 -17.30 -11.61 18.07
CA ARG A 453 -16.48 -12.27 19.11
C ARG A 453 -16.70 -13.79 19.09
N ASP A 454 -17.94 -14.22 19.24
CA ASP A 454 -18.30 -15.64 19.33
C ASP A 454 -17.86 -16.43 18.09
N LEU A 455 -17.92 -15.82 16.90
CA LEU A 455 -17.42 -16.45 15.67
C LEU A 455 -15.90 -16.67 15.73
N HIS A 456 -15.13 -15.71 16.23
CA HIS A 456 -13.67 -15.86 16.34
C HIS A 456 -13.28 -16.83 17.45
N GLU A 457 -14.01 -16.89 18.56
CA GLU A 457 -13.80 -17.88 19.61
C GLU A 457 -14.06 -19.30 19.10
N ARG A 458 -15.18 -19.53 18.39
CA ARG A 458 -15.47 -20.81 17.74
C ARG A 458 -14.40 -21.19 16.71
N LEU A 459 -13.92 -20.24 15.92
CA LEU A 459 -12.86 -20.45 14.94
C LEU A 459 -11.55 -20.91 15.60
N ILE A 460 -11.15 -20.26 16.69
CA ILE A 460 -9.94 -20.64 17.43
C ILE A 460 -10.10 -22.04 18.03
N ALA A 461 -11.23 -22.32 18.67
CA ALA A 461 -11.53 -23.64 19.23
C ALA A 461 -11.52 -24.73 18.16
N HIS A 462 -12.13 -24.47 16.99
CA HIS A 462 -12.11 -25.43 15.87
C HIS A 462 -10.69 -25.71 15.38
N ILE A 463 -9.83 -24.68 15.28
CA ILE A 463 -8.42 -24.90 14.90
C ILE A 463 -7.68 -25.72 15.98
N GLU A 464 -7.98 -25.51 17.26
CA GLU A 464 -7.44 -26.34 18.36
C GLU A 464 -7.85 -27.79 18.23
N ASP A 465 -9.14 -28.06 18.00
CA ASP A 465 -9.66 -29.42 17.80
C ASP A 465 -8.97 -30.12 16.62
N LEU A 466 -8.73 -29.40 15.53
CA LEU A 466 -8.01 -29.93 14.36
C LEU A 466 -6.51 -30.17 14.62
N ILE A 467 -5.87 -29.41 15.50
CA ILE A 467 -4.48 -29.62 15.92
C ILE A 467 -4.38 -30.86 16.79
N GLU A 468 -5.29 -31.01 17.75
CA GLU A 468 -5.33 -32.14 18.69
C GLU A 468 -5.76 -33.44 18.00
N ASN A 469 -6.69 -33.34 17.06
CA ASN A 469 -7.23 -34.47 16.32
C ASN A 469 -7.27 -34.21 14.81
N PRO A 470 -6.12 -34.24 14.11
CA PRO A 470 -6.07 -34.02 12.66
C PRO A 470 -6.78 -35.12 11.85
N ASP A 471 -7.14 -36.24 12.47
CA ASP A 471 -7.94 -37.30 11.86
C ASP A 471 -9.36 -36.85 11.52
N LEU A 472 -9.85 -35.76 12.11
CA LEU A 472 -11.07 -35.07 11.68
C LEU A 472 -11.02 -34.63 10.21
N LEU A 473 -9.82 -34.55 9.62
CA LEU A 473 -9.60 -34.20 8.21
C LEU A 473 -8.84 -35.28 7.41
N LEU A 474 -8.22 -36.26 8.08
CA LEU A 474 -7.32 -37.22 7.43
C LEU A 474 -7.82 -38.67 7.50
N ALA A 475 -8.70 -39.00 8.44
CA ALA A 475 -9.20 -40.36 8.58
C ALA A 475 -10.10 -40.75 7.40
N PRO A 476 -10.17 -42.04 7.03
CA PRO A 476 -11.05 -42.51 5.94
C PRO A 476 -12.53 -42.17 6.13
N ASP A 477 -12.98 -41.98 7.37
CA ASP A 477 -14.35 -41.63 7.77
C ASP A 477 -14.50 -40.13 8.13
N ALA A 478 -13.48 -39.31 7.88
CA ALA A 478 -13.54 -37.86 8.06
C ALA A 478 -14.72 -37.26 7.27
N SER A 479 -15.49 -36.38 7.91
CA SER A 479 -16.72 -35.82 7.36
C SER A 479 -16.81 -34.31 7.56
N CYS A 480 -17.68 -33.64 6.80
CA CYS A 480 -17.88 -32.21 6.95
C CYS A 480 -18.56 -31.82 8.26
N GLU A 481 -19.31 -32.72 8.90
CA GLU A 481 -20.03 -32.45 10.16
C GLU A 481 -19.07 -32.11 11.30
N THR A 482 -17.88 -32.71 11.31
CA THR A 482 -16.87 -32.52 12.35
C THR A 482 -15.60 -31.82 11.84
N GLY A 483 -15.30 -31.93 10.54
CA GLY A 483 -14.09 -31.32 9.98
C GLY A 483 -14.28 -29.88 9.47
N ALA A 484 -15.49 -29.48 9.10
CA ALA A 484 -15.79 -28.09 8.72
C ALA A 484 -16.25 -27.30 9.95
N MET A 485 -15.74 -26.08 10.12
CA MET A 485 -16.06 -25.20 11.27
C MET A 485 -17.56 -24.89 11.39
N ASP A 486 -18.26 -24.79 10.26
CA ASP A 486 -19.70 -24.54 10.23
C ASP A 486 -20.54 -25.83 10.09
N GLY A 487 -19.91 -27.01 10.09
CA GLY A 487 -20.55 -28.32 9.93
C GLY A 487 -21.22 -28.54 8.57
N LYS A 488 -21.10 -27.61 7.61
CA LYS A 488 -21.77 -27.70 6.30
C LYS A 488 -20.90 -28.47 5.31
N MET A 489 -21.55 -29.02 4.28
CA MET A 489 -20.89 -29.69 3.15
C MET A 489 -19.68 -28.90 2.64
N TRP A 490 -18.62 -29.65 2.30
CA TRP A 490 -17.41 -29.08 1.73
C TRP A 490 -17.73 -28.18 0.55
N GLU A 491 -17.13 -26.99 0.49
CA GLU A 491 -17.34 -26.07 -0.64
C GLU A 491 -16.88 -26.70 -1.97
N ARG A 492 -15.84 -27.55 -1.90
CA ARG A 492 -15.33 -28.34 -3.02
C ARG A 492 -15.11 -29.80 -2.60
N PRO A 493 -16.17 -30.63 -2.55
CA PRO A 493 -16.06 -32.04 -2.13
C PRO A 493 -15.04 -32.82 -2.97
N GLU A 494 -14.95 -32.52 -4.28
CA GLU A 494 -14.00 -33.14 -5.20
C GLU A 494 -12.54 -32.91 -4.77
N ALA A 495 -12.23 -31.75 -4.20
CA ALA A 495 -10.88 -31.43 -3.73
C ALA A 495 -10.55 -32.18 -2.44
N PHE A 496 -11.53 -32.33 -1.53
CA PHE A 496 -11.38 -33.14 -0.32
C PHE A 496 -11.03 -34.60 -0.67
N TYR A 497 -11.83 -35.23 -1.53
CA TYR A 497 -11.58 -36.61 -1.94
C TYR A 497 -10.30 -36.76 -2.76
N ALA A 498 -9.90 -35.75 -3.53
CA ALA A 498 -8.61 -35.74 -4.19
C ALA A 498 -7.44 -35.75 -3.18
N VAL A 499 -7.53 -35.00 -2.08
CA VAL A 499 -6.53 -35.06 -1.00
C VAL A 499 -6.45 -36.47 -0.40
N HIS A 500 -7.58 -37.08 -0.05
CA HIS A 500 -7.60 -38.45 0.51
C HIS A 500 -7.03 -39.49 -0.45
N ARG A 501 -7.21 -39.32 -1.76
CA ARG A 501 -6.59 -40.19 -2.77
C ARG A 501 -5.06 -40.14 -2.71
N TYR A 502 -4.47 -38.96 -2.46
CA TYR A 502 -3.02 -38.79 -2.40
C TYR A 502 -2.44 -39.00 -0.99
N ALA A 503 -3.22 -38.84 0.07
CA ALA A 503 -2.75 -38.90 1.46
C ALA A 503 -1.91 -40.14 1.80
N PRO A 504 -2.23 -41.37 1.32
CA PRO A 504 -1.40 -42.55 1.58
C PRO A 504 0.05 -42.44 1.07
N ASP A 505 0.28 -41.64 0.02
CA ASP A 505 1.61 -41.44 -0.58
C ASP A 505 2.38 -40.26 0.06
N LEU A 506 1.80 -39.61 1.08
CA LEU A 506 2.31 -38.37 1.67
C LEU A 506 2.60 -38.57 3.18
N PRO A 507 3.73 -39.21 3.53
CA PRO A 507 3.99 -39.64 4.91
C PRO A 507 4.13 -38.49 5.92
N HIS A 508 4.38 -37.26 5.45
CA HIS A 508 4.54 -36.09 6.32
C HIS A 508 3.30 -35.19 6.37
N LEU A 509 2.20 -35.58 5.72
CA LEU A 509 1.01 -34.73 5.57
C LEU A 509 0.39 -34.36 6.93
N ARG A 510 0.28 -35.33 7.86
CA ARG A 510 -0.27 -35.09 9.20
C ARG A 510 0.51 -34.01 9.94
N ASP A 511 1.81 -34.20 10.10
CA ASP A 511 2.65 -33.28 10.88
C ASP A 511 2.75 -31.91 10.20
N LEU A 512 2.76 -31.87 8.86
CA LEU A 512 2.74 -30.62 8.10
C LEU A 512 1.42 -29.85 8.30
N LEU A 513 0.27 -30.54 8.31
CA LEU A 513 -1.03 -29.95 8.57
C LEU A 513 -1.08 -29.36 10.00
N ILE A 514 -0.58 -30.10 10.99
CA ILE A 514 -0.49 -29.60 12.38
C ILE A 514 0.39 -28.35 12.44
N ALA A 515 1.54 -28.34 11.78
CA ALA A 515 2.44 -27.18 11.74
C ALA A 515 1.77 -25.97 11.07
N PHE A 516 1.01 -26.19 9.99
CA PHE A 516 0.21 -25.15 9.34
C PHE A 516 -0.82 -24.58 10.31
N LEU A 517 -1.66 -25.44 10.91
CA LEU A 517 -2.75 -25.04 11.79
C LEU A 517 -2.24 -24.31 13.03
N THR A 518 -1.13 -24.77 13.62
CA THR A 518 -0.51 -24.14 14.79
C THR A 518 -0.08 -22.70 14.48
N ALA A 519 0.65 -22.49 13.39
CA ALA A 519 1.11 -21.14 13.01
C ALA A 519 -0.03 -20.24 12.52
N ALA A 520 -1.08 -20.81 11.91
CA ALA A 520 -2.30 -20.09 11.57
C ALA A 520 -3.05 -19.63 12.82
N LYS A 521 -3.22 -20.50 13.83
CA LYS A 521 -3.83 -20.19 15.14
C LYS A 521 -3.13 -19.03 15.83
N GLU A 522 -1.80 -19.09 15.95
CA GLU A 522 -1.00 -18.00 16.54
C GLU A 522 -1.23 -16.67 15.83
N THR A 523 -1.46 -16.71 14.52
CA THR A 523 -1.74 -15.52 13.73
C THR A 523 -3.18 -15.06 13.89
N TRP A 524 -4.16 -15.95 13.94
CA TRP A 524 -5.55 -15.59 14.28
C TRP A 524 -5.64 -14.89 15.63
N LEU A 525 -4.97 -15.40 16.68
CA LEU A 525 -4.94 -14.77 18.00
C LEU A 525 -4.40 -13.33 17.96
N ARG A 526 -3.35 -13.08 17.17
CA ARG A 526 -2.79 -11.71 16.99
C ARG A 526 -3.71 -10.78 16.21
N PHE A 527 -4.47 -11.30 15.24
CA PHE A 527 -5.34 -10.51 14.36
C PHE A 527 -6.80 -10.44 14.85
N ALA A 528 -7.13 -11.12 15.95
CA ALA A 528 -8.40 -11.04 16.67
C ALA A 528 -8.26 -10.36 18.05
N GLU A 529 -7.14 -9.67 18.29
CA GLU A 529 -6.81 -9.01 19.56
C GLU A 529 -7.89 -8.00 19.99
N GLU A 530 -8.57 -7.35 19.04
CA GLU A 530 -9.68 -6.43 19.32
C GLU A 530 -10.87 -7.09 20.07
N PHE A 531 -11.01 -8.42 19.97
CA PHE A 531 -12.07 -9.18 20.64
C PHE A 531 -11.69 -9.67 22.04
N SER A 532 -10.48 -9.37 22.52
CA SER A 532 -9.99 -9.75 23.84
C SER A 532 -11.02 -9.49 24.96
N PRO A 533 -11.16 -10.38 25.95
CA PRO A 533 -12.13 -10.23 27.04
C PRO A 533 -11.88 -8.98 27.91
N ASP A 534 -10.64 -8.49 27.95
CA ASP A 534 -10.27 -7.27 28.68
C ASP A 534 -10.20 -6.03 27.75
N GLY A 535 -10.60 -6.16 26.49
CA GLY A 535 -10.51 -5.11 25.47
C GLY A 535 -11.64 -4.07 25.57
N ARG A 536 -11.46 -2.93 24.90
CA ARG A 536 -12.47 -1.85 24.82
C ARG A 536 -13.82 -2.34 24.30
N LEU A 537 -13.80 -3.23 23.30
CA LEU A 537 -15.01 -3.83 22.76
C LEU A 537 -15.74 -4.72 23.78
N ALA A 538 -15.01 -5.39 24.68
CA ALA A 538 -15.62 -6.18 25.76
C ALA A 538 -16.35 -5.32 26.79
N ALA A 539 -15.79 -4.14 27.07
CA ALA A 539 -16.35 -3.18 28.01
C ALA A 539 -17.50 -2.36 27.42
N ALA A 540 -17.68 -2.37 26.10
CA ALA A 540 -18.71 -1.58 25.43
C ALA A 540 -20.11 -2.18 25.63
N THR A 541 -21.11 -1.32 25.88
CA THR A 541 -22.51 -1.75 25.93
C THR A 541 -23.04 -2.08 24.53
N PHE A 542 -24.19 -2.74 24.47
CA PHE A 542 -24.87 -3.03 23.21
C PHE A 542 -25.19 -1.74 22.43
N GLU A 543 -25.66 -0.70 23.12
CA GLU A 543 -25.99 0.59 22.52
C GLU A 543 -24.75 1.30 22.00
N GLN A 544 -23.62 1.20 22.69
CA GLN A 544 -22.33 1.71 22.21
C GLN A 544 -21.86 0.98 20.95
N ILE A 545 -22.00 -0.34 20.91
CA ILE A 545 -21.66 -1.16 19.73
C ILE A 545 -22.53 -0.78 18.53
N GLU A 546 -23.84 -0.58 18.71
CA GLU A 546 -24.73 -0.19 17.62
C GLU A 546 -24.52 1.25 17.15
N ARG A 547 -24.09 2.17 18.02
CA ARG A 547 -23.65 3.52 17.62
C ARG A 547 -22.33 3.53 16.86
N ALA A 548 -21.51 2.49 16.98
CA ALA A 548 -20.24 2.33 16.27
C ALA A 548 -20.32 1.26 15.17
N TRP A 549 -21.53 0.98 14.66
CA TRP A 549 -21.75 -0.08 13.68
C TRP A 549 -20.80 0.03 12.49
N MET A 550 -20.20 -1.09 12.09
CA MET A 550 -19.30 -1.14 10.94
C MET A 550 -19.34 -2.51 10.26
N GLU A 551 -19.12 -2.51 8.95
CA GLU A 551 -19.16 -3.69 8.09
C GLU A 551 -18.13 -4.75 8.49
N VAL A 552 -18.47 -6.02 8.26
CA VAL A 552 -17.55 -7.16 8.46
C VAL A 552 -16.37 -7.18 7.49
N THR A 553 -16.47 -6.46 6.36
CA THR A 553 -15.39 -6.38 5.36
C THR A 553 -15.14 -4.93 4.92
N ASN A 554 -13.94 -4.67 4.42
CA ASN A 554 -13.58 -3.36 3.84
C ASN A 554 -13.90 -3.28 2.34
N ASP A 555 -14.87 -4.08 1.88
CA ASP A 555 -15.20 -4.22 0.46
C ASP A 555 -15.68 -2.90 -0.15
N LEU A 556 -16.30 -2.01 0.64
CA LEU A 556 -16.67 -0.66 0.20
C LEU A 556 -15.45 0.14 -0.27
N CYS A 557 -14.39 0.15 0.53
CA CYS A 557 -13.18 0.89 0.18
C CYS A 557 -12.41 0.22 -0.96
N GLU A 558 -12.26 -1.11 -0.95
CA GLU A 558 -11.56 -1.83 -2.02
C GLU A 558 -12.29 -1.72 -3.37
N SER A 559 -13.62 -1.84 -3.35
CA SER A 559 -14.45 -1.76 -4.56
C SER A 559 -14.42 -0.36 -5.19
N SER A 560 -14.31 0.71 -4.39
CA SER A 560 -14.19 2.08 -4.90
C SER A 560 -12.94 2.24 -5.78
N PHE A 561 -11.82 1.64 -5.39
CA PHE A 561 -10.60 1.63 -6.19
C PHE A 561 -10.73 0.76 -7.44
N GLY A 562 -11.41 -0.39 -7.33
CA GLY A 562 -11.77 -1.22 -8.48
C GLY A 562 -12.57 -0.42 -9.53
N MET A 563 -13.59 0.30 -9.08
CA MET A 563 -14.42 1.17 -9.91
C MET A 563 -13.61 2.33 -10.51
N PHE A 564 -12.75 2.98 -9.72
CA PHE A 564 -11.88 4.05 -10.22
C PHE A 564 -10.95 3.54 -11.33
N ARG A 565 -10.29 2.40 -11.13
CA ARG A 565 -9.39 1.80 -12.13
C ARG A 565 -10.11 1.50 -13.44
N GLN A 566 -11.32 0.93 -13.36
CA GLN A 566 -12.14 0.66 -14.54
C GLN A 566 -12.55 1.97 -15.24
N THR A 567 -12.99 2.96 -14.47
CA THR A 567 -13.42 4.25 -15.02
C THR A 567 -12.26 5.02 -15.65
N ALA A 568 -11.09 5.04 -15.02
CA ALA A 568 -9.88 5.65 -15.55
C ALA A 568 -9.38 4.96 -16.82
N LYS A 569 -9.59 3.64 -16.95
CA LYS A 569 -9.30 2.90 -18.19
C LYS A 569 -10.26 3.28 -19.33
N ALA A 570 -11.56 3.38 -19.04
CA ALA A 570 -12.57 3.76 -20.03
C ALA A 570 -12.50 5.26 -20.40
N ASN A 571 -12.12 6.12 -19.44
CA ASN A 571 -12.11 7.57 -19.56
C ASN A 571 -10.79 8.17 -19.04
N PRO A 572 -9.66 8.00 -19.75
CA PRO A 572 -8.33 8.37 -19.25
C PRO A 572 -8.11 9.87 -19.04
N THR A 573 -9.00 10.72 -19.57
CA THR A 573 -8.94 12.18 -19.42
C THR A 573 -9.87 12.71 -18.32
N MET A 574 -10.64 11.83 -17.67
CA MET A 574 -11.53 12.22 -16.58
C MET A 574 -10.71 12.62 -15.35
N THR A 575 -11.07 13.75 -14.73
CA THR A 575 -10.41 14.19 -13.49
C THR A 575 -10.93 13.42 -12.28
N LEU A 576 -10.17 13.42 -11.18
CA LEU A 576 -10.60 12.79 -9.93
C LEU A 576 -11.89 13.43 -9.38
N SER A 577 -11.98 14.76 -9.42
CA SER A 577 -13.21 15.48 -9.04
C SER A 577 -14.43 15.05 -9.88
N GLN A 578 -14.27 14.83 -11.19
CA GLN A 578 -15.36 14.31 -12.03
C GLN A 578 -15.72 12.86 -11.69
N HIS A 579 -14.73 12.04 -11.34
CA HIS A 579 -14.97 10.68 -10.86
C HIS A 579 -15.75 10.70 -9.55
N ASN A 580 -15.28 11.44 -8.55
CA ASN A 580 -15.91 11.55 -7.23
C ASN A 580 -17.34 12.07 -7.37
N ALA A 581 -17.59 13.12 -8.16
CA ALA A 581 -18.95 13.63 -8.34
C ALA A 581 -19.92 12.56 -8.88
N ARG A 582 -19.47 11.70 -9.81
CA ARG A 582 -20.31 10.61 -10.33
C ARG A 582 -20.46 9.47 -9.34
N ALA A 583 -19.35 9.06 -8.73
CA ALA A 583 -19.32 7.94 -7.81
C ALA A 583 -20.12 8.23 -6.53
N MET A 584 -19.96 9.42 -5.94
CA MET A 584 -20.74 9.88 -4.79
C MET A 584 -22.21 9.97 -5.14
N TYR A 585 -22.57 10.59 -6.27
CA TYR A 585 -23.96 10.71 -6.69
C TYR A 585 -24.65 9.35 -6.87
N LYS A 586 -23.95 8.39 -7.46
CA LYS A 586 -24.47 7.03 -7.66
C LYS A 586 -24.54 6.24 -6.35
N PHE A 587 -23.46 6.24 -5.56
CA PHE A 587 -23.38 5.44 -4.34
C PHE A 587 -24.31 5.97 -3.24
N ASN A 588 -24.33 7.28 -3.02
CA ASN A 588 -25.09 7.91 -1.94
C ASN A 588 -26.59 7.99 -2.25
N GLY A 589 -27.05 7.58 -3.44
CA GLY A 589 -28.47 7.67 -3.82
C GLY A 589 -28.99 9.10 -4.01
N THR A 590 -28.09 10.06 -4.26
CA THR A 590 -28.37 11.50 -4.23
C THR A 590 -29.40 11.99 -5.26
N SER A 591 -29.84 11.17 -6.22
CA SER A 591 -30.85 11.60 -7.20
C SER A 591 -32.14 12.07 -6.54
N ASP A 592 -32.64 11.32 -5.56
CA ASP A 592 -33.88 11.63 -4.86
C ASP A 592 -33.71 12.86 -3.97
N TYR A 593 -32.59 12.97 -3.25
CA TYR A 593 -32.26 14.15 -2.47
C TYR A 593 -32.21 15.40 -3.34
N LEU A 594 -31.47 15.32 -4.46
CA LEU A 594 -31.34 16.41 -5.40
C LEU A 594 -32.71 16.87 -5.88
N ARG A 595 -33.62 15.95 -6.28
CA ARG A 595 -35.01 16.26 -6.71
C ARG A 595 -35.82 17.01 -5.66
N LYS A 596 -35.62 16.74 -4.36
CA LYS A 596 -36.32 17.40 -3.24
C LYS A 596 -35.82 18.80 -2.93
N LEU A 597 -34.64 19.19 -3.40
CA LEU A 597 -34.05 20.51 -3.11
C LEU A 597 -34.83 21.66 -3.73
N GLY A 598 -35.18 22.65 -2.91
CA GLY A 598 -35.86 23.87 -3.34
C GLY A 598 -34.99 24.82 -4.20
N PRO A 599 -35.60 25.81 -4.86
CA PRO A 599 -34.91 26.67 -5.85
C PRO A 599 -33.69 27.42 -5.30
N GLY A 600 -33.73 27.84 -4.03
CA GLY A 600 -32.61 28.52 -3.36
C GLY A 600 -31.38 27.63 -3.26
N MET A 601 -31.56 26.40 -2.78
CA MET A 601 -30.46 25.43 -2.68
C MET A 601 -29.92 25.03 -4.06
N ARG A 602 -30.80 24.86 -5.06
CA ARG A 602 -30.37 24.63 -6.45
C ARG A 602 -29.53 25.80 -6.99
N ALA A 603 -29.88 27.03 -6.64
CA ALA A 603 -29.10 28.21 -7.01
C ALA A 603 -27.75 28.25 -6.29
N PHE A 604 -27.71 27.90 -5.01
CA PHE A 604 -26.48 27.74 -4.23
C PHE A 604 -25.53 26.73 -4.89
N LEU A 605 -26.00 25.51 -5.19
CA LEU A 605 -25.21 24.46 -5.86
C LEU A 605 -24.60 24.97 -7.17
N ARG A 606 -25.40 25.64 -8.01
CA ARG A 606 -24.92 26.26 -9.26
C ARG A 606 -23.83 27.30 -9.04
N ARG A 607 -23.92 28.10 -7.97
CA ARG A 607 -22.94 29.13 -7.63
C ARG A 607 -21.62 28.49 -7.19
N ILE A 608 -21.67 27.58 -6.20
CA ILE A 608 -20.45 26.97 -5.65
C ILE A 608 -19.73 26.10 -6.68
N THR A 609 -20.46 25.36 -7.53
CA THR A 609 -19.83 24.57 -8.60
C THR A 609 -19.13 25.47 -9.61
N ARG A 610 -19.67 26.67 -9.92
CA ARG A 610 -18.99 27.62 -10.81
C ARG A 610 -17.74 28.22 -10.18
N GLN A 611 -17.75 28.48 -8.87
CA GLN A 611 -16.58 28.97 -8.14
C GLN A 611 -15.47 27.91 -8.12
N GLN A 612 -15.80 26.65 -7.81
CA GLN A 612 -14.87 25.52 -7.84
C GLN A 612 -14.34 25.22 -9.24
N ASP A 613 -15.18 25.32 -10.28
CA ASP A 613 -14.74 25.19 -11.68
C ASP A 613 -13.70 26.27 -12.04
N ALA A 614 -13.79 27.46 -11.45
CA ALA A 614 -12.95 28.62 -11.74
C ALA A 614 -11.68 28.70 -10.88
N SER A 615 -11.64 28.03 -9.72
CA SER A 615 -10.54 28.12 -8.74
C SER A 615 -9.21 27.49 -9.22
N GLY A 616 -9.28 26.57 -10.17
CA GLY A 616 -8.11 25.85 -10.66
C GLY A 616 -7.53 24.84 -9.65
N ASP A 617 -8.29 24.45 -8.64
CA ASP A 617 -7.80 23.60 -7.53
C ASP A 617 -7.26 22.24 -8.00
N ASN A 618 -7.87 21.65 -9.03
CA ASN A 618 -7.37 20.42 -9.67
C ASN A 618 -5.93 20.56 -10.21
N ARG A 619 -5.49 21.77 -10.58
CA ARG A 619 -4.11 22.05 -10.99
C ARG A 619 -3.23 22.28 -9.76
N ARG A 620 -3.75 22.99 -8.74
CA ARG A 620 -3.05 23.26 -7.49
C ARG A 620 -2.66 21.97 -6.76
N GLN A 621 -3.59 21.05 -6.58
CA GLN A 621 -3.35 19.74 -5.95
C GLN A 621 -2.28 18.93 -6.70
N ARG A 622 -2.28 18.96 -8.03
CA ARG A 622 -1.24 18.30 -8.85
C ARG A 622 0.15 18.92 -8.68
N ILE A 623 0.22 20.25 -8.53
CA ILE A 623 1.48 20.95 -8.28
C ILE A 623 1.99 20.60 -6.88
N GLU A 624 1.13 20.59 -5.87
CA GLU A 624 1.48 20.25 -4.49
C GLU A 624 2.09 18.85 -4.38
N ILE A 625 1.48 17.85 -5.03
CA ILE A 625 2.02 16.49 -5.08
C ILE A 625 3.38 16.46 -5.80
N ALA A 626 3.52 17.19 -6.90
CA ALA A 626 4.79 17.28 -7.63
C ALA A 626 5.90 17.94 -6.80
N THR A 627 5.58 19.01 -6.06
CA THR A 627 6.50 19.71 -5.17
C THR A 627 6.94 18.81 -4.02
N SER A 628 6.01 18.12 -3.36
CA SER A 628 6.34 17.18 -2.28
C SER A 628 7.31 16.08 -2.74
N ARG A 629 7.14 15.57 -3.97
CA ARG A 629 8.06 14.60 -4.57
C ARG A 629 9.42 15.18 -4.88
N GLN A 630 9.47 16.42 -5.35
CA GLN A 630 10.72 17.12 -5.57
C GLN A 630 11.49 17.26 -4.25
N ASP A 631 10.81 17.60 -3.15
CA ASP A 631 11.43 17.71 -1.83
C ASP A 631 11.93 16.35 -1.30
N VAL A 632 11.21 15.26 -1.56
CA VAL A 632 11.66 13.90 -1.22
C VAL A 632 12.88 13.51 -2.04
N ALA A 633 12.89 13.82 -3.35
CA ALA A 633 14.03 13.55 -4.22
C ALA A 633 15.28 14.31 -3.76
N LEU A 634 15.14 15.61 -3.43
CA LEU A 634 16.23 16.44 -2.89
C LEU A 634 16.76 15.89 -1.56
N ARG A 635 15.88 15.48 -0.65
CA ARG A 635 16.28 14.83 0.62
C ARG A 635 17.02 13.52 0.41
N ASN A 636 16.59 12.71 -0.56
CA ASN A 636 17.27 11.45 -0.88
C ASN A 636 18.65 11.69 -1.50
N ILE A 637 18.77 12.65 -2.42
CA ILE A 637 20.06 13.06 -3.00
C ILE A 637 21.01 13.52 -1.89
N GLU A 638 20.53 14.34 -0.95
CA GLU A 638 21.34 14.81 0.16
C GLU A 638 21.77 13.67 1.09
N ARG A 639 20.86 12.74 1.40
CA ARG A 639 21.17 11.55 2.19
C ARG A 639 22.21 10.66 1.50
N ASP A 640 22.09 10.49 0.18
CA ASP A 640 23.03 9.70 -0.61
C ASP A 640 24.40 10.41 -0.69
N ARG A 641 24.42 11.74 -0.79
CA ARG A 641 25.64 12.55 -0.69
C ARG A 641 26.33 12.34 0.65
N ILE A 642 25.60 12.49 1.76
CA ILE A 642 26.12 12.24 3.11
C ILE A 642 26.63 10.79 3.25
N ARG A 643 25.92 9.82 2.68
CA ARG A 643 26.33 8.41 2.69
C ARG A 643 27.62 8.20 1.90
N LEU A 644 27.73 8.77 0.70
CA LEU A 644 28.93 8.69 -0.14
C LEU A 644 30.12 9.40 0.51
N GLU A 645 29.91 10.55 1.14
CA GLU A 645 30.93 11.26 1.92
C GLU A 645 31.41 10.41 3.10
N LYS A 646 30.51 9.75 3.84
CA LYS A 646 30.89 8.81 4.91
C LYS A 646 31.66 7.61 4.38
N VAL A 647 31.26 7.03 3.26
CA VAL A 647 31.97 5.91 2.62
C VAL A 647 33.35 6.34 2.12
N ARG A 648 33.45 7.51 1.49
CA ARG A 648 34.73 8.07 1.04
C ARG A 648 35.64 8.39 2.22
N ALA A 649 35.14 9.04 3.26
CA ALA A 649 35.92 9.33 4.47
C ALA A 649 36.41 8.04 5.16
N ALA A 650 35.58 6.99 5.21
CA ALA A 650 35.99 5.69 5.73
C ALA A 650 37.08 5.05 4.87
N ARG A 651 36.98 5.15 3.54
CA ARG A 651 38.02 4.66 2.61
C ARG A 651 39.31 5.46 2.72
N ASP A 652 39.25 6.78 2.74
CA ASP A 652 40.40 7.66 2.89
C ASP A 652 41.10 7.42 4.24
N ALA A 653 40.34 7.16 5.31
CA ALA A 653 40.89 6.78 6.61
C ALA A 653 41.60 5.43 6.56
N LEU A 654 41.07 4.47 5.79
CA LEU A 654 41.69 3.17 5.58
C LEU A 654 42.98 3.27 4.77
N ASP A 655 42.99 4.09 3.72
CA ASP A 655 44.15 4.30 2.84
C ASP A 655 45.30 5.03 3.58
N ARG A 656 44.97 5.86 4.58
CA ARG A 656 45.96 6.54 5.43
C ARG A 656 46.42 5.71 6.63
N LEU A 657 45.75 4.59 6.93
CA LEU A 657 46.10 3.75 8.06
C LEU A 657 47.46 3.09 7.79
N ALA A 658 48.42 3.24 8.70
CA ALA A 658 49.67 2.50 8.64
C ALA A 658 49.39 1.02 9.02
N PRO A 659 49.51 0.06 8.09
CA PRO A 659 49.14 -1.32 8.37
C PRO A 659 50.22 -2.01 9.22
N ILE A 660 49.78 -2.83 10.17
CA ILE A 660 50.66 -3.74 10.89
C ILE A 660 50.82 -5.00 10.03
N LEU A 661 52.01 -5.18 9.47
CA LEU A 661 52.32 -6.26 8.51
C LEU A 661 53.23 -7.35 9.09
N THR A 662 53.79 -7.15 10.29
CA THR A 662 54.72 -8.10 10.91
C THR A 662 54.22 -8.54 12.28
N LEU A 663 54.44 -9.82 12.58
CA LEU A 663 54.09 -10.39 13.90
C LEU A 663 54.85 -9.69 15.03
N THR A 664 56.11 -9.31 14.81
CA THR A 664 56.92 -8.60 15.80
C THR A 664 56.32 -7.23 16.15
N ALA A 665 55.86 -6.46 15.15
CA ALA A 665 55.23 -5.17 15.40
C ALA A 665 53.86 -5.33 16.09
N LEU A 666 53.10 -6.36 15.70
CA LEU A 666 51.81 -6.67 16.30
C LEU A 666 51.93 -7.10 17.78
N GLU A 667 52.87 -8.00 18.07
CA GLU A 667 53.12 -8.52 19.43
C GLU A 667 53.66 -7.43 20.34
N TYR A 668 54.57 -6.57 19.84
CA TYR A 668 55.07 -5.41 20.58
C TYR A 668 53.93 -4.44 20.94
N ALA A 669 53.10 -4.04 19.96
CA ALA A 669 51.98 -3.11 20.18
C ALA A 669 50.92 -3.66 21.14
N TYR A 670 50.74 -4.98 21.18
CA TYR A 670 49.78 -5.65 22.06
C TYR A 670 50.21 -5.69 23.52
N GLN A 671 51.52 -5.81 23.77
CA GLN A 671 52.14 -5.87 25.11
C GLN A 671 52.30 -4.51 25.79
N LEU A 672 52.10 -3.41 25.05
CA LEU A 672 52.16 -2.07 25.60
C LEU A 672 51.07 -1.83 26.65
N THR A 673 51.32 -0.88 27.56
CA THR A 673 50.33 -0.49 28.58
C THR A 673 49.28 0.45 27.98
N PRO A 674 48.06 0.53 28.54
CA PRO A 674 46.99 1.40 28.00
C PRO A 674 47.33 2.89 27.88
N LYS A 675 48.35 3.37 28.61
CA LYS A 675 48.81 4.77 28.58
C LYS A 675 49.87 5.03 27.49
N SER A 676 50.38 3.98 26.84
CA SER A 676 51.39 4.07 25.80
C SER A 676 50.77 4.54 24.48
N LYS A 677 51.50 5.39 23.74
CA LYS A 677 51.03 6.01 22.49
C LYS A 677 50.64 5.00 21.40
N ASP A 678 51.33 3.85 21.35
CA ASP A 678 51.13 2.81 20.34
C ASP A 678 50.32 1.62 20.85
N TYR A 679 49.58 1.81 21.97
CA TYR A 679 48.75 0.77 22.53
C TYR A 679 47.62 0.34 21.59
N LEU A 680 47.53 -0.96 21.35
CA LEU A 680 46.53 -1.56 20.47
C LEU A 680 45.14 -1.57 21.12
N THR A 681 44.38 -0.49 20.99
CA THR A 681 42.97 -0.41 21.43
C THR A 681 42.04 -1.24 20.53
N ILE A 682 40.84 -1.61 21.02
CA ILE A 682 39.82 -2.29 20.20
C ILE A 682 39.51 -1.51 18.91
N LYS A 683 39.50 -0.17 18.98
CA LYS A 683 39.27 0.70 17.82
C LYS A 683 40.38 0.50 16.77
N VAL A 684 41.65 0.58 17.20
CA VAL A 684 42.81 0.38 16.32
C VAL A 684 42.83 -1.04 15.75
N ILE A 685 42.50 -2.07 16.53
CA ILE A 685 42.39 -3.45 16.04
C ILE A 685 41.32 -3.57 14.95
N ASN A 686 40.15 -2.97 15.14
CA ASN A 686 39.09 -3.00 14.12
C ASN A 686 39.50 -2.26 12.84
N GLU A 687 40.21 -1.13 12.96
CA GLU A 687 40.75 -0.40 11.80
C GLU A 687 41.77 -1.26 11.03
N GLN A 688 42.68 -1.95 11.73
CA GLN A 688 43.64 -2.88 11.14
C GLN A 688 42.96 -4.09 10.50
N LEU A 689 41.94 -4.67 11.15
CA LEU A 689 41.16 -5.78 10.59
C LEU A 689 40.38 -5.38 9.34
N GLU A 690 39.82 -4.16 9.29
CA GLU A 690 39.17 -3.66 8.08
C GLU A 690 40.18 -3.45 6.94
N TRP A 691 41.40 -3.02 7.28
CA TRP A 691 42.48 -2.87 6.29
C TRP A 691 42.87 -4.22 5.72
N HIS A 692 43.13 -5.22 6.58
CA HIS A 692 43.47 -6.58 6.17
C HIS A 692 42.33 -7.30 5.43
N LYS A 693 41.08 -6.98 5.74
CA LYS A 693 39.94 -7.47 4.95
C LYS A 693 39.91 -6.88 3.53
N THR A 694 40.31 -5.61 3.38
CA THR A 694 40.23 -4.89 2.09
C THR A 694 41.46 -5.12 1.22
N TYR A 695 42.64 -5.15 1.83
CA TYR A 695 43.94 -5.16 1.17
C TYR A 695 44.81 -6.40 1.52
N GLY A 696 44.42 -7.17 2.55
CA GLY A 696 45.15 -8.35 3.01
C GLY A 696 44.67 -9.66 2.37
N ALA A 697 44.96 -10.78 3.03
CA ALA A 697 44.75 -12.12 2.48
C ALA A 697 43.26 -12.54 2.42
N PRO A 698 42.85 -13.37 1.43
CA PRO A 698 41.47 -13.79 1.22
C PRO A 698 40.87 -14.69 2.32
N GLY A 699 41.67 -15.18 3.28
CA GLY A 699 41.21 -15.94 4.45
C GLY A 699 40.51 -15.10 5.54
N MET A 700 40.42 -13.77 5.37
CA MET A 700 39.82 -12.88 6.36
C MET A 700 38.30 -13.03 6.52
N PRO A 701 37.77 -13.14 7.76
CA PRO A 701 36.33 -13.14 7.98
C PRO A 701 35.68 -11.85 7.44
N LYS A 702 34.69 -12.02 6.54
CA LYS A 702 34.06 -10.89 5.84
C LYS A 702 33.12 -10.07 6.72
N LEU A 703 32.50 -10.71 7.72
CA LEU A 703 31.51 -10.08 8.61
C LEU A 703 32.18 -9.65 9.92
N LYS A 704 31.86 -8.43 10.39
CA LYS A 704 32.45 -7.85 11.61
C LYS A 704 32.15 -8.64 12.89
N LYS A 705 31.02 -9.36 12.92
CA LYS A 705 30.64 -10.21 14.06
C LYS A 705 31.61 -11.38 14.27
N ASP A 706 32.29 -11.81 13.20
CA ASP A 706 33.22 -12.94 13.22
C ASP A 706 34.66 -12.50 13.56
N TRP A 707 34.87 -11.20 13.80
CA TRP A 707 36.16 -10.66 14.21
C TRP A 707 36.47 -10.85 15.70
N GLY A 708 35.56 -11.42 16.48
CA GLY A 708 35.67 -11.51 17.94
C GLY A 708 34.99 -10.35 18.67
N SER A 709 34.61 -10.61 19.93
CA SER A 709 33.79 -9.72 20.76
C SER A 709 34.59 -8.85 21.73
N ASN A 710 35.83 -9.21 22.01
CA ASN A 710 36.71 -8.51 22.95
C ASN A 710 38.11 -8.28 22.35
N ARG A 711 38.97 -7.55 23.07
CA ARG A 711 40.31 -7.17 22.58
C ARG A 711 41.17 -8.39 22.21
N ASP A 712 41.14 -9.44 23.03
CA ASP A 712 42.02 -10.60 22.89
C ASP A 712 41.60 -11.49 21.72
N THR A 713 40.29 -11.71 21.56
CA THR A 713 39.73 -12.45 20.42
C THR A 713 39.95 -11.72 19.10
N LYS A 714 39.77 -10.39 19.08
CA LYS A 714 40.08 -9.56 17.91
C LYS A 714 41.56 -9.53 17.57
N TYR A 715 42.41 -9.50 18.58
CA TYR A 715 43.86 -9.61 18.41
C TYR A 715 44.24 -10.96 17.80
N ALA A 716 43.64 -12.07 18.25
CA ALA A 716 43.89 -13.39 17.67
C ALA A 716 43.52 -13.44 16.17
N THR A 717 42.37 -12.86 15.79
CA THR A 717 41.96 -12.74 14.39
C THR A 717 42.95 -11.88 13.58
N LEU A 718 43.38 -10.73 14.12
CA LEU A 718 44.35 -9.87 13.46
C LEU A 718 45.72 -10.56 13.33
N LYS A 719 46.12 -11.33 14.35
CA LYS A 719 47.36 -12.12 14.35
C LYS A 719 47.34 -13.18 13.27
N ALA A 720 46.23 -13.89 13.10
CA ALA A 720 46.05 -14.84 12.00
C ALA A 720 46.18 -14.16 10.63
N ALA A 721 45.54 -13.00 10.45
CA ALA A 721 45.60 -12.21 9.23
C ALA A 721 47.02 -11.77 8.86
N VAL A 722 47.78 -11.27 9.85
CA VAL A 722 49.17 -10.84 9.69
C VAL A 722 50.10 -12.02 9.38
N THR A 723 49.86 -13.19 9.99
CA THR A 723 50.61 -14.43 9.66
C THR A 723 50.37 -14.85 8.22
N GLU A 724 49.12 -14.89 7.77
CA GLU A 724 48.76 -15.30 6.40
C GLU A 724 49.30 -14.31 5.35
N ALA A 725 49.28 -13.01 5.66
CA ALA A 725 49.87 -11.98 4.79
C ALA A 725 51.40 -12.13 4.64
N ARG A 726 52.09 -12.61 5.69
CA ARG A 726 53.55 -12.84 5.70
C ARG A 726 53.96 -14.03 4.84
N GLU A 727 53.15 -15.09 4.77
CA GLU A 727 53.41 -16.28 3.95
C GLU A 727 53.34 -16.00 2.43
N ARG A 728 52.93 -14.80 2.01
CA ARG A 728 52.79 -14.40 0.59
C ARG A 728 53.84 -13.42 0.07
N VAL A 729 54.84 -13.02 0.85
CA VAL A 729 55.97 -12.21 0.35
C VAL A 729 57.22 -13.12 0.35
N PRO A 730 57.78 -13.51 -0.83
CA PRO A 730 58.34 -12.56 -1.80
C PRO A 730 58.13 -12.92 -3.30
N ALA A 731 57.62 -11.98 -4.11
CA ALA A 731 57.88 -11.89 -5.55
C ALA A 731 57.43 -10.51 -6.09
N HIS A 732 58.06 -9.42 -5.64
CA HIS A 732 57.92 -8.12 -6.31
C HIS A 732 59.27 -7.42 -6.47
N GLU A 733 60.27 -8.19 -6.90
CA GLU A 733 61.44 -7.68 -7.62
C GLU A 733 61.53 -8.43 -8.95
N LYS A 734 60.75 -7.94 -9.93
CA LYS A 734 60.91 -8.10 -11.39
C LYS A 734 59.56 -7.83 -12.05
N PHE A 735 59.28 -6.55 -12.28
CA PHE A 735 58.71 -6.02 -13.52
C PHE A 735 58.74 -4.50 -13.37
N GLY A 736 59.91 -3.93 -13.70
CA GLY A 736 59.95 -2.57 -14.19
C GLY A 736 59.12 -2.49 -15.47
N GLY A 737 58.42 -1.38 -15.64
CA GLY A 737 57.85 -0.98 -16.93
C GLY A 737 56.54 -1.66 -17.31
N LEU A 738 55.43 -1.27 -16.67
CA LEU A 738 54.16 -1.10 -17.39
C LEU A 738 53.50 0.18 -16.91
N GLN A 739 53.60 1.23 -17.74
CA GLN A 739 52.72 2.39 -17.66
C GLN A 739 51.28 1.90 -17.82
N VAL A 740 50.45 2.08 -16.78
CA VAL A 740 49.00 1.98 -16.90
C VAL A 740 48.51 3.28 -17.55
N THR A 741 48.67 3.40 -18.87
CA THR A 741 47.91 4.34 -19.70
C THR A 741 46.58 3.68 -20.05
N GLY A 742 45.60 3.73 -19.13
CA GLY A 742 44.30 3.11 -19.40
C GLY A 742 43.12 3.49 -18.51
N VAL A 743 43.35 4.03 -17.31
CA VAL A 743 42.25 4.37 -16.38
C VAL A 743 41.94 5.87 -16.36
N SER A 744 42.87 6.72 -16.82
CA SER A 744 42.69 8.18 -16.91
C SER A 744 41.71 8.58 -18.02
N THR A 745 41.65 7.84 -19.13
CA THR A 745 40.88 8.23 -20.31
C THR A 745 39.37 8.00 -20.18
N GLU A 746 38.92 7.03 -19.37
CA GLU A 746 37.50 6.75 -19.10
C GLU A 746 36.90 7.73 -18.07
N LEU A 747 37.64 8.04 -17.00
CA LEU A 747 37.22 9.04 -16.00
C LEU A 747 37.22 10.47 -16.57
N THR A 748 38.14 10.78 -17.49
CA THR A 748 38.11 12.06 -18.22
C THR A 748 36.93 12.11 -19.19
N LYS A 749 36.57 11.01 -19.87
CA LYS A 749 35.37 10.95 -20.73
C LYS A 749 34.07 11.11 -19.96
N ILE A 750 33.96 10.55 -18.75
CA ILE A 750 32.77 10.73 -17.88
C ILE A 750 32.68 12.18 -17.37
N SER A 751 33.80 12.79 -17.00
CA SER A 751 33.86 14.20 -16.59
C SER A 751 33.48 15.16 -17.73
N THR A 752 34.02 14.94 -18.93
CA THR A 752 33.69 15.74 -20.13
C THR A 752 32.25 15.51 -20.59
N TYR A 753 31.71 14.30 -20.45
CA TYR A 753 30.30 14.00 -20.77
C TYR A 753 29.35 14.70 -19.80
N VAL A 754 29.64 14.69 -18.49
CA VAL A 754 28.85 15.40 -17.47
C VAL A 754 28.95 16.93 -17.66
N GLN A 755 30.12 17.47 -17.99
CA GLN A 755 30.26 18.90 -18.33
C GLN A 755 29.54 19.28 -19.63
N THR A 756 29.55 18.43 -20.66
CA THR A 756 28.87 18.70 -21.93
C THR A 756 27.35 18.65 -21.78
N VAL A 757 26.82 17.73 -20.94
CA VAL A 757 25.40 17.65 -20.61
C VAL A 757 24.97 18.86 -19.78
N LEU A 758 25.75 19.28 -18.78
CA LEU A 758 25.44 20.48 -17.99
C LEU A 758 25.48 21.76 -18.84
N TYR A 759 26.46 21.90 -19.73
CA TYR A 759 26.61 23.07 -20.61
C TYR A 759 25.50 23.17 -21.67
N THR A 760 25.10 22.04 -22.28
CA THR A 760 23.98 22.01 -23.24
C THR A 760 22.63 22.25 -22.58
N THR A 761 22.46 21.86 -21.32
CA THR A 761 21.25 22.16 -20.55
C THR A 761 21.19 23.65 -20.21
N GLU A 762 22.30 24.27 -19.80
CA GLU A 762 22.39 25.72 -19.54
C GLU A 762 22.13 26.57 -20.78
N GLN A 763 22.69 26.19 -21.94
CA GLN A 763 22.42 26.87 -23.21
C GLN A 763 20.97 26.71 -23.67
N GLY A 764 20.36 25.54 -23.43
CA GLY A 764 18.92 25.33 -23.64
C GLY A 764 18.05 26.25 -22.76
N TRP A 765 18.45 26.47 -21.50
CA TRP A 765 17.77 27.39 -20.59
C TRP A 765 17.99 28.86 -20.95
N GLN A 766 19.17 29.25 -21.44
CA GLN A 766 19.42 30.60 -21.93
C GLN A 766 18.62 30.91 -23.20
N HIS A 767 18.55 29.98 -24.16
CA HIS A 767 17.78 30.16 -25.40
C HIS A 767 16.26 30.26 -25.15
N ILE A 768 15.74 29.55 -24.14
CA ILE A 768 14.34 29.68 -23.70
C ILE A 768 14.09 31.01 -22.97
N ARG A 769 15.09 31.57 -22.27
CA ARG A 769 14.99 32.88 -21.63
C ARG A 769 15.02 34.03 -22.64
N THR A 770 15.89 34.02 -23.64
CA THR A 770 15.97 35.09 -24.66
C THR A 770 14.76 35.14 -25.59
N ASN A 771 14.14 33.99 -25.89
CA ASN A 771 12.91 33.93 -26.68
C ASN A 771 11.65 34.36 -25.90
N ARG A 772 11.74 34.57 -24.57
CA ARG A 772 10.63 35.09 -23.76
C ARG A 772 10.65 36.61 -23.60
N THR A 773 11.79 37.27 -23.85
CA THR A 773 11.94 38.72 -23.69
C THR A 773 11.69 39.52 -24.97
N ASN A 774 11.69 38.89 -26.15
CA ASN A 774 11.44 39.56 -27.43
C ASN A 774 10.22 38.95 -28.13
N GLY A 775 9.04 39.52 -27.88
CA GLY A 775 7.81 39.10 -28.56
C GLY A 775 6.54 39.75 -28.05
N VAL A 776 6.46 41.09 -28.05
CA VAL A 776 5.21 41.84 -27.93
C VAL A 776 5.18 42.92 -29.01
N LYS A 777 4.05 42.99 -29.74
CA LYS A 777 3.69 43.82 -30.92
C LYS A 777 4.14 43.20 -32.26
N GLU A 778 3.31 42.97 -33.28
CA GLU A 778 2.08 43.64 -33.73
C GLU A 778 1.23 42.73 -34.66
N SER A 779 -0.04 43.10 -34.82
CA SER A 779 -1.15 42.70 -35.72
C SER A 779 -0.94 41.84 -36.99
N GLY A 780 -2.00 41.10 -37.36
CA GLY A 780 -2.46 41.00 -38.76
C GLY A 780 -2.64 39.58 -39.30
N GLU A 781 -3.84 39.28 -39.81
CA GLU A 781 -4.21 38.06 -40.53
C GLU A 781 -3.25 37.71 -41.68
N GLN A 782 -2.89 36.43 -41.83
CA GLN A 782 -3.02 35.69 -43.10
C GLN A 782 -2.59 34.22 -42.96
N ASN A 783 -3.46 33.35 -43.46
CA ASN A 783 -3.20 31.93 -43.75
C ASN A 783 -1.91 31.73 -44.56
N ARG A 784 -1.00 30.88 -44.07
CA ARG A 784 -0.12 30.06 -44.93
C ARG A 784 0.36 28.80 -44.19
N THR A 785 -0.11 27.68 -44.71
CA THR A 785 0.34 26.32 -44.42
C THR A 785 1.85 26.19 -44.64
N ILE A 786 2.61 25.80 -43.61
CA ILE A 786 3.99 25.32 -43.76
C ILE A 786 4.02 23.84 -43.36
N ARG A 787 4.10 22.96 -44.37
CA ARG A 787 4.54 21.57 -44.21
C ARG A 787 6.05 21.60 -43.95
N MET A 788 6.51 21.11 -42.80
CA MET A 788 7.90 20.67 -42.66
C MET A 788 7.97 19.15 -42.84
N HIS A 789 8.63 18.75 -43.92
CA HIS A 789 9.10 17.39 -44.16
C HIS A 789 10.15 17.00 -43.10
N GLY A 790 10.06 15.76 -42.63
CA GLY A 790 10.91 15.22 -41.60
C GLY A 790 12.27 14.77 -42.10
N THR A 791 13.31 15.15 -41.35
CA THR A 791 14.63 14.46 -41.31
C THR A 791 15.47 14.89 -40.10
N GLN A 792 14.87 15.17 -38.93
CA GLN A 792 15.64 15.47 -37.71
C GLN A 792 15.12 14.81 -36.42
N SER A 793 14.12 13.92 -36.50
CA SER A 793 13.58 13.20 -35.33
C SER A 793 14.06 11.74 -35.21
N ARG A 794 14.89 11.25 -36.15
CA ARG A 794 15.35 9.85 -36.15
C ARG A 794 16.75 9.60 -35.55
N THR A 795 17.54 10.63 -35.26
CA THR A 795 18.89 10.44 -34.70
C THR A 795 18.93 10.48 -33.17
N VAL A 796 17.92 11.06 -32.51
CA VAL A 796 17.88 11.12 -31.03
C VAL A 796 17.23 9.86 -30.41
N THR A 797 16.48 9.09 -31.18
CA THR A 797 15.74 7.93 -30.68
C THR A 797 16.55 6.62 -30.72
N TYR A 798 17.70 6.57 -31.40
CA TYR A 798 18.54 5.36 -31.47
C TYR A 798 19.68 5.30 -30.44
N ALA A 799 20.01 6.42 -29.78
CA ALA A 799 21.07 6.46 -28.77
C ALA A 799 20.59 6.07 -27.35
N LEU A 800 19.29 6.09 -27.09
CA LEU A 800 18.70 5.74 -25.77
C LEU A 800 18.31 4.26 -25.63
N GLN A 801 18.55 3.42 -26.64
CA GLN A 801 18.20 1.99 -26.63
C GLN A 801 19.39 1.02 -26.66
N ILE A 802 20.65 1.50 -26.58
CA ILE A 802 21.85 0.64 -26.54
C ILE A 802 22.69 0.93 -25.27
N VAL A 803 22.05 1.01 -24.10
CA VAL A 803 22.74 0.93 -22.79
C VAL A 803 22.02 -0.02 -21.82
N ALA A 804 20.96 -0.71 -22.27
CA ALA A 804 20.21 -1.65 -21.43
C ALA A 804 20.44 -3.14 -21.77
N ARG A 805 21.40 -3.49 -22.64
CA ARG A 805 21.72 -4.89 -22.96
C ARG A 805 23.20 -5.12 -23.19
N ASP A 806 23.70 -6.08 -22.41
CA ASP A 806 24.79 -7.02 -22.69
C ASP A 806 26.23 -6.58 -22.37
N ASN A 807 26.66 -7.03 -21.18
CA ASN A 807 27.92 -7.76 -21.04
C ASN A 807 27.98 -8.86 -22.10
N LEU A 808 28.94 -8.83 -23.02
CA LEU A 808 29.52 -10.07 -23.58
C LEU A 808 30.87 -9.81 -24.23
N THR A 809 31.81 -10.61 -23.76
CA THR A 809 33.13 -10.98 -24.26
C THR A 809 33.25 -11.02 -25.79
N ILE A 810 34.37 -10.46 -26.25
CA ILE A 810 34.90 -10.52 -27.62
C ILE A 810 35.36 -11.95 -27.91
N SER A 811 34.85 -12.53 -29.00
CA SER A 811 35.50 -13.62 -29.73
C SER A 811 35.50 -13.30 -31.22
N SER A 812 36.64 -13.54 -31.82
CA SER A 812 37.10 -13.18 -33.16
C SER A 812 36.30 -13.82 -34.30
N SER A 813 36.12 -13.05 -35.39
CA SER A 813 36.57 -13.36 -36.77
C SER A 813 35.54 -13.16 -37.89
N ALA A 814 36.08 -12.67 -39.01
CA ALA A 814 35.59 -12.67 -40.39
C ALA A 814 34.54 -11.62 -40.82
N VAL A 815 35.10 -10.55 -41.40
CA VAL A 815 34.57 -9.67 -42.45
C VAL A 815 34.17 -10.50 -43.68
N ILE A 816 33.03 -10.17 -44.34
CA ILE A 816 32.82 -10.17 -45.81
C ILE A 816 31.60 -9.27 -46.13
N SER A 817 31.71 -8.61 -47.28
CA SER A 817 31.03 -7.43 -47.85
C SER A 817 29.60 -7.61 -48.44
N CYS A 818 28.79 -6.53 -48.36
CA CYS A 818 27.86 -5.89 -49.36
C CYS A 818 26.96 -6.72 -50.34
N PRO A 819 25.92 -6.13 -50.98
CA PRO A 819 24.83 -5.26 -50.51
C PRO A 819 23.42 -5.62 -51.07
N LEU A 820 22.37 -4.91 -50.58
CA LEU A 820 21.10 -4.54 -51.25
C LEU A 820 20.20 -5.64 -51.89
N HIS A 821 18.99 -5.84 -51.35
CA HIS A 821 17.73 -5.34 -51.94
C HIS A 821 16.46 -5.79 -51.18
N HIS A 822 15.50 -4.86 -51.14
CA HIS A 822 14.07 -4.92 -50.78
C HIS A 822 13.66 -4.91 -49.30
#